data_AF-A0A817F637-F1
#
_entry.id   AF-A0A817F637-F1
#
_cell.length_a   1.000
_cell.length_b   1.000
_cell.length_c   1.000
_cell.angle_alpha   90.00
_cell.angle_beta   90.00
_cell.angle_gamma   90.00
#
_symmetry.space_group_name_H-M   'P 1'
#
loop_
_entity.id
_entity.type
_entity.pdbx_description
1 polymer ?
#
loop_
_entity_poly.entity_id
_entity_poly.type
_entity_poly.pdbx_seq_one_letter_code
_entity_poly.pdbx_strand_id
1 'polypeptide(L)'
;MILLPQSSQLTEAQLRDLSAIALQKAAEKQASDRDRPPTPSAPPLSETTINSILEKEQEQSVVYGSTDFGKTCTTNEKYRELLEKVSTMLKIKPHTIKTEKGDSIELLTAVECKGIVGNDGRHYLLDLLRMTPPDLNYLPVDVEHLSPSMKQLDYPKTYKHRLCCLRQELIDAFVEQKYVDFYRSIALNLSKLRSNEALSNETTERTNVEEAKRIVNEISVEDNSREIIQSACRSIGSVKDNEFDVRFNPDLFQPHVTLNQTSDETLADIKLIKEATEYLVLKQIPLMIQDFQDHSAVPVDGESLSEAMHSRGINIRYLGRVAQLLTQQPSLTYIYEIVVTEILCRSAKHAFRTYLQSVPIHLLSYSISHFLNCFLTIISSSTMDYTFDELTSATTQSTNNTSNVSLSNSTNISSQKLNAKKKNKKQQQQQHRKHSPMMRNESLEFSTLTSKVLWTQIINEAKSRYNFDLNCDDIELFIEKYAIRRTCILRSFCRKTGLQITMREYQFETINKSSRSNNECFNENDIINIFPIIKHVPPKPTDAYQFFTSGQQKIQQGLLREGFELISEAHNLLNNVYGPMHPEISMCLRLLARLNYIMGDYQEALMTQHKAVMMSERVLGIDHPQTATEYIHMALYSFANGLSINASKLLCRARYIILTCCGENHPQISLIDSNLGLILQSYGDYENALKFMEKSLELNKTFYGTKSLKVALSHHLCARIQSCRGDFRSALNSEREAYQIYKLQLGDEHERTRESAQVLKHLTEQAVVLQKRINDVVKGQLLVIPSLTIQQPSFQNVLEMLNVVNGILFIQIREKDLDLLREEFAKQSIDDQQASTSSVTTITEVANQAAALLNNEID
;
A
#
# COMPACT_ATOMS: atom_id res chain seq x y z
N MET A 1 15.79 15.42 14.52
CA MET A 1 17.14 16.00 14.48
C MET A 1 17.83 15.45 13.25
N ILE A 2 18.28 16.32 12.35
CA ILE A 2 19.05 15.95 11.15
C ILE A 2 20.43 16.58 11.28
N LEU A 3 21.46 15.77 11.04
CA LEU A 3 22.82 16.25 10.86
C LEU A 3 22.96 16.72 9.40
N LEU A 4 23.39 17.97 9.18
CA LEU A 4 23.75 18.48 7.86
C LEU A 4 25.21 18.09 7.58
N PRO A 5 25.48 17.16 6.63
CA PRO A 5 26.85 16.80 6.28
C PRO A 5 27.59 18.00 5.65
N GLN A 6 28.91 18.09 5.90
CA GLN A 6 29.78 19.10 5.27
C GLN A 6 29.99 18.84 3.77
N SER A 7 29.82 17.59 3.33
CA SER A 7 29.77 17.19 1.92
C SER A 7 28.34 17.32 1.39
N SER A 8 28.19 17.95 0.23
CA SER A 8 26.94 18.42 -0.40
C SER A 8 25.95 17.35 -0.89
N GLN A 9 25.77 16.24 -0.16
CA GLN A 9 24.88 15.15 -0.53
C GLN A 9 23.96 14.80 0.65
N LEU A 10 22.97 15.67 0.90
CA LEU A 10 21.74 15.21 1.56
C LEU A 10 20.90 14.53 0.49
N THR A 11 20.64 13.23 0.64
CA THR A 11 19.77 12.51 -0.29
C THR A 11 18.33 12.99 -0.10
N GLU A 12 17.77 13.54 -1.16
CA GLU A 12 16.38 14.00 -1.32
C GLU A 12 15.34 13.18 -0.55
N ALA A 13 15.40 11.84 -0.62
CA ALA A 13 14.47 10.94 0.07
C ALA A 13 14.50 11.05 1.61
N GLN A 14 15.67 11.27 2.22
CA GLN A 14 15.81 11.31 3.67
C GLN A 14 15.09 12.53 4.27
N LEU A 15 15.21 13.71 3.66
CA LEU A 15 14.56 14.93 4.15
C LEU A 15 13.04 14.87 3.99
N ARG A 16 12.56 14.32 2.88
CA ARG A 16 11.13 14.13 2.58
C ARG A 16 10.45 13.28 3.64
N ASP A 17 10.99 12.09 3.88
CA ASP A 17 10.37 11.13 4.77
C ASP A 17 10.56 11.51 6.25
N LEU A 18 11.69 12.15 6.62
CA LEU A 18 11.89 12.68 7.97
C LEU A 18 10.95 13.84 8.27
N SER A 19 10.64 14.71 7.30
CA SER A 19 9.64 15.76 7.46
C SER A 19 8.24 15.17 7.66
N ALA A 20 7.87 14.13 6.90
CA ALA A 20 6.59 13.43 7.04
C ALA A 20 6.45 12.73 8.40
N ILE A 21 7.53 12.09 8.90
CA ILE A 21 7.56 11.47 10.23
C ILE A 21 7.51 12.53 11.33
N ALA A 22 8.25 13.64 11.19
CA ALA A 22 8.23 14.74 12.15
C ALA A 22 6.83 15.37 12.25
N LEU A 23 6.20 15.64 11.10
CA LEU A 23 4.81 16.10 11.00
C LEU A 23 3.85 15.11 11.66
N GLN A 24 3.98 13.80 11.41
CA GLN A 24 3.14 12.79 12.04
C GLN A 24 3.33 12.75 13.57
N LYS A 25 4.56 12.77 14.06
CA LYS A 25 4.84 12.73 15.52
C LYS A 25 4.34 14.00 16.22
N ALA A 26 4.51 15.17 15.61
CA ALA A 26 4.01 16.43 16.15
C ALA A 26 2.48 16.53 16.10
N ALA A 27 1.86 16.03 15.03
CA ALA A 27 0.41 15.86 14.92
C ALA A 27 -0.15 14.95 16.03
N GLU A 28 0.52 13.82 16.30
CA GLU A 28 0.15 12.90 17.37
C GLU A 28 0.31 13.55 18.75
N LYS A 29 1.39 14.32 18.98
CA LYS A 29 1.62 15.07 20.23
C LYS A 29 0.59 16.19 20.44
N GLN A 30 0.31 17.01 19.43
CA GLN A 30 -0.72 18.05 19.52
C GLN A 30 -2.13 17.49 19.72
N ALA A 31 -2.43 16.33 19.12
CA ALA A 31 -3.69 15.64 19.36
C ALA A 31 -3.78 15.10 20.80
N SER A 32 -2.68 14.60 21.38
CA SER A 32 -2.66 14.13 22.76
C SER A 32 -2.69 15.26 23.80
N ASP A 33 -2.11 16.42 23.49
CA ASP A 33 -2.04 17.56 24.42
C ASP A 33 -3.40 18.28 24.58
N ARG A 34 -4.33 18.15 23.61
CA ARG A 34 -5.70 18.67 23.72
C ARG A 34 -6.60 17.87 24.67
N ASP A 35 -6.31 16.58 24.85
CA ASP A 35 -7.10 15.67 25.69
C ASP A 35 -6.53 15.55 27.13
N ARG A 36 -5.50 16.32 27.48
CA ARG A 36 -4.78 16.24 28.77
C ARG A 36 -5.16 17.38 29.73
N PRO A 37 -5.56 17.13 30.98
CA PRO A 37 -5.55 18.17 32.02
C PRO A 37 -4.09 18.53 32.38
N PRO A 38 -3.78 19.80 32.70
CA PRO A 38 -2.41 20.23 32.95
C PRO A 38 -1.84 19.49 34.17
N THR A 39 -0.84 18.64 33.92
CA THR A 39 -0.07 17.94 34.97
C THR A 39 1.40 18.33 34.83
N PRO A 40 2.11 18.56 35.95
CA PRO A 40 3.51 18.96 35.89
C PRO A 40 4.42 17.77 35.63
N SER A 41 5.46 18.02 34.84
CA SER A 41 6.73 17.28 34.73
C SER A 41 6.76 15.90 34.06
N ALA A 42 7.23 15.89 32.81
CA ALA A 42 8.44 15.18 32.41
C ALA A 42 9.09 15.97 31.24
N PRO A 43 10.40 16.24 31.25
CA PRO A 43 11.04 16.95 30.15
C PRO A 43 10.92 16.12 28.86
N PRO A 44 10.54 16.71 27.72
CA PRO A 44 10.44 15.99 26.46
C PRO A 44 11.79 15.36 26.09
N LEU A 45 11.78 14.19 25.42
CA LEU A 45 13.01 13.51 24.94
C LEU A 45 13.95 14.42 24.10
N SER A 46 13.41 15.51 23.54
CA SER A 46 14.22 16.54 22.87
C SER A 46 15.19 17.22 23.83
N GLU A 47 14.79 17.58 25.04
CA GLU A 47 15.66 18.23 26.04
C GLU A 47 16.79 17.30 26.50
N THR A 48 16.51 16.01 26.71
CA THR A 48 17.54 15.04 27.12
C THR A 48 18.57 14.74 26.03
N THR A 49 18.19 14.81 24.75
CA THR A 49 19.12 14.61 23.62
C THR A 49 19.95 15.88 23.36
N ILE A 50 19.33 17.06 23.48
CA ILE A 50 19.97 18.38 23.36
C ILE A 50 21.04 18.56 24.45
N ASN A 51 20.76 18.14 25.68
CA ASN A 51 21.69 18.22 26.82
C ASN A 51 22.92 17.29 26.70
N SER A 52 22.91 16.31 25.79
CA SER A 52 24.08 15.48 25.50
C SER A 52 24.99 16.07 24.40
N ILE A 53 24.49 17.03 23.61
CA ILE A 53 25.16 17.58 22.42
C ILE A 53 25.71 18.98 22.68
N LEU A 54 25.11 19.71 23.63
CA LEU A 54 25.49 21.08 24.01
C LEU A 54 26.05 21.09 25.44
N GLU A 55 27.01 21.97 25.72
CA GLU A 55 27.38 22.28 27.10
C GLU A 55 26.22 22.99 27.83
N LYS A 56 26.11 22.81 29.16
CA LYS A 56 25.07 23.44 30.00
C LYS A 56 24.98 24.97 29.87
N GLU A 57 26.01 25.63 29.35
CA GLU A 57 26.05 27.08 29.11
C GLU A 57 25.58 27.49 27.70
N GLN A 58 25.47 26.54 26.75
CA GLN A 58 25.05 26.77 25.35
C GLN A 58 23.60 26.33 25.08
N GLU A 59 22.81 26.01 26.11
CA GLU A 59 21.43 25.51 26.02
C GLU A 59 20.46 26.41 25.22
N GLN A 60 20.88 27.60 24.76
CA GLN A 60 20.06 28.57 24.01
C GLN A 60 20.66 29.07 22.67
N SER A 61 21.75 28.53 22.14
CA SER A 61 22.28 29.04 20.85
C SER A 61 21.54 28.44 19.65
N VAL A 62 20.26 28.76 19.48
CA VAL A 62 19.60 28.60 18.18
C VAL A 62 20.21 29.65 17.25
N VAL A 63 20.87 29.18 16.20
CA VAL A 63 21.65 29.99 15.25
C VAL A 63 20.86 30.24 13.95
N TYR A 64 19.75 29.54 13.77
CA TYR A 64 18.87 29.64 12.62
C TYR A 64 17.42 29.31 13.00
N GLY A 65 16.47 30.11 12.53
CA GLY A 65 15.03 29.95 12.82
C GLY A 65 14.60 30.58 14.14
N SER A 66 13.43 30.19 14.65
CA SER A 66 12.82 30.81 15.83
C SER A 66 12.79 29.93 17.08
N THR A 67 13.10 30.53 18.23
CA THR A 67 12.92 29.91 19.56
C THR A 67 11.50 30.06 20.10
N ASP A 68 10.82 31.16 19.76
CA ASP A 68 9.55 31.60 20.36
C ASP A 68 8.42 31.77 19.34
N PHE A 69 8.26 30.80 18.41
CA PHE A 69 7.17 30.80 17.41
C PHE A 69 7.07 32.08 16.55
N GLY A 70 8.21 32.67 16.19
CA GLY A 70 8.32 33.83 15.29
C GLY A 70 8.70 35.14 15.99
N LYS A 71 8.69 35.22 17.32
CA LYS A 71 9.02 36.47 18.04
C LYS A 71 10.49 36.85 17.92
N THR A 72 11.35 35.87 18.17
CA THR A 72 12.81 35.93 18.06
C THR A 72 13.22 34.98 16.94
N CYS A 73 13.77 35.53 15.86
CA CYS A 73 14.24 34.74 14.72
C CYS A 73 15.67 35.14 14.38
N THR A 74 16.49 34.17 13.98
CA THR A 74 17.90 34.38 13.63
C THR A 74 18.23 33.64 12.34
N THR A 75 19.25 34.12 11.61
CA THR A 75 19.78 33.47 10.42
C THR A 75 21.29 33.47 10.43
N ASN A 76 21.87 32.51 9.71
CA ASN A 76 23.32 32.35 9.58
C ASN A 76 23.66 32.00 8.12
N GLU A 77 24.74 32.59 7.60
CA GLU A 77 25.22 32.42 6.23
C GLU A 77 25.53 30.95 5.89
N LYS A 78 26.17 30.20 6.81
CA LYS A 78 26.48 28.78 6.58
C LYS A 78 25.22 27.94 6.42
N TYR A 79 24.19 28.22 7.21
CA TYR A 79 22.90 27.55 7.05
C TYR A 79 22.24 27.95 5.73
N ARG A 80 22.37 29.21 5.30
CA ARG A 80 21.85 29.66 4.00
C ARG A 80 22.45 28.87 2.84
N GLU A 81 23.77 28.74 2.80
CA GLU A 81 24.48 27.97 1.75
C GLU A 81 24.07 26.50 1.73
N LEU A 82 23.96 25.87 2.91
CA LEU A 82 23.56 24.46 3.03
C LEU A 82 22.09 24.25 2.63
N LEU A 83 21.21 25.18 3.02
CA LEU A 83 19.76 25.06 2.80
C LEU A 83 19.32 25.54 1.42
N GLU A 84 20.11 26.31 0.69
CA GLU A 84 19.76 26.77 -0.66
C GLU A 84 19.53 25.57 -1.61
N LYS A 85 20.44 24.59 -1.62
CA LYS A 85 20.28 23.35 -2.40
C LYS A 85 19.09 22.50 -1.92
N VAL A 86 18.83 22.49 -0.61
CA VAL A 86 17.74 21.72 -0.03
C VAL A 86 16.38 22.34 -0.35
N SER A 87 16.27 23.67 -0.27
CA SER A 87 15.04 24.42 -0.54
C SER A 87 14.61 24.31 -2.00
N THR A 88 15.56 24.31 -2.95
CA THR A 88 15.25 24.10 -4.37
C THR A 88 14.72 22.67 -4.64
N MET A 89 15.29 21.67 -3.95
CA MET A 89 14.83 20.28 -4.03
C MET A 89 13.45 20.08 -3.41
N LEU A 90 13.21 20.63 -2.21
CA LEU A 90 11.92 20.56 -1.50
C LEU A 90 10.87 21.53 -2.04
N LYS A 91 11.20 22.31 -3.08
CA LYS A 91 10.31 23.33 -3.67
C LYS A 91 9.84 24.36 -2.65
N ILE A 92 10.72 24.76 -1.72
CA ILE A 92 10.46 25.78 -0.71
C ILE A 92 10.88 27.15 -1.25
N LYS A 93 9.96 28.12 -1.17
CA LYS A 93 10.18 29.51 -1.56
C LYS A 93 10.90 30.25 -0.44
N PRO A 94 12.04 30.92 -0.71
CA PRO A 94 12.65 31.85 0.23
C PRO A 94 11.63 32.94 0.60
N HIS A 95 11.46 33.21 1.89
CA HIS A 95 10.45 34.16 2.35
C HIS A 95 10.97 34.97 3.53
N THR A 96 10.44 36.18 3.68
CA THR A 96 10.86 37.16 4.67
C THR A 96 9.80 37.29 5.76
N ILE A 97 10.24 37.24 7.02
CA ILE A 97 9.38 37.34 8.20
C ILE A 97 9.73 38.61 8.98
N LYS A 98 8.71 39.29 9.52
CA LYS A 98 8.90 40.39 10.47
C LYS A 98 8.92 39.84 11.90
N THR A 99 9.98 40.15 12.62
CA THR A 99 10.08 39.88 14.06
C THR A 99 9.31 40.92 14.87
N GLU A 100 9.04 40.67 16.16
CA GLU A 100 8.44 41.66 17.07
C GLU A 100 9.28 42.95 17.18
N LYS A 101 10.59 42.87 16.88
CA LYS A 101 11.51 44.00 16.86
C LYS A 101 11.46 44.82 15.57
N GLY A 102 10.71 44.38 14.56
CA GLY A 102 10.60 45.02 13.25
C GLY A 102 11.66 44.59 12.24
N ASP A 103 12.63 43.75 12.64
CA ASP A 103 13.67 43.25 11.74
C ASP A 103 13.08 42.25 10.74
N SER A 104 13.49 42.39 9.48
CA SER A 104 13.09 41.50 8.38
C SER A 104 14.17 40.45 8.15
N ILE A 105 13.79 39.18 8.32
CA ILE A 105 14.72 38.06 8.25
C ILE A 105 14.25 37.09 7.16
N GLU A 106 15.15 36.74 6.25
CA GLU A 106 14.88 35.81 5.15
C GLU A 106 15.19 34.37 5.57
N LEU A 107 14.19 33.49 5.48
CA LEU A 107 14.30 32.06 5.76
C LEU A 107 14.12 31.21 4.51
N LEU A 108 14.72 30.02 4.55
CA LEU A 108 14.70 28.98 3.51
C LEU A 108 14.00 27.70 4.00
N THR A 109 13.46 27.74 5.22
CA THR A 109 12.69 26.68 5.88
C THR A 109 11.49 27.30 6.58
N ALA A 110 10.60 26.49 7.14
CA ALA A 110 9.56 26.99 8.04
C ALA A 110 10.17 27.70 9.27
N VAL A 111 9.46 28.69 9.82
CA VAL A 111 9.87 29.47 11.01
C VAL A 111 10.21 28.60 12.22
N GLU A 112 9.50 27.48 12.37
CA GLU A 112 9.66 26.56 13.51
C GLU A 112 10.92 25.71 13.46
N CYS A 113 11.58 25.61 12.30
CA CYS A 113 12.80 24.83 12.17
C CYS A 113 13.96 25.53 12.89
N LYS A 114 14.67 24.80 13.75
CA LYS A 114 15.77 25.35 14.56
C LYS A 114 17.11 24.78 14.14
N GLY A 115 18.06 25.65 13.81
CA GLY A 115 19.44 25.26 13.56
C GLY A 115 20.29 25.40 14.83
N ILE A 116 21.02 24.35 15.18
CA ILE A 116 22.02 24.37 16.25
C ILE A 116 23.37 23.84 15.76
N VAL A 117 24.47 24.38 16.28
CA VAL A 117 25.82 23.85 16.04
C VAL A 117 26.19 22.97 17.23
N GLY A 118 26.50 21.69 16.96
CA GLY A 118 26.91 20.76 18.01
C GLY A 118 28.35 21.00 18.46
N ASN A 119 28.71 20.42 19.62
CA ASN A 119 30.08 20.49 20.15
C ASN A 119 31.16 19.92 19.20
N ASP A 120 30.76 19.06 18.27
CA ASP A 120 31.62 18.50 17.22
C ASP A 120 31.82 19.45 16.02
N GLY A 121 31.28 20.67 16.08
CA GLY A 121 31.35 21.68 15.03
C GLY A 121 30.41 21.39 13.85
N ARG A 122 29.52 20.40 13.96
CA ARG A 122 28.56 20.07 12.92
C ARG A 122 27.25 20.83 13.08
N HIS A 123 26.55 21.03 11.97
CA HIS A 123 25.31 21.79 11.92
C HIS A 123 24.13 20.82 11.97
N TYR A 124 23.20 21.04 12.88
CA TYR A 124 22.00 20.24 13.04
C TYR A 124 20.76 21.06 12.77
N LEU A 125 19.72 20.42 12.23
CA LEU A 125 18.38 20.98 12.07
C LEU A 125 17.39 20.19 12.94
N LEU A 126 16.64 20.91 13.76
CA LEU A 126 15.64 20.42 14.70
C LEU A 126 14.25 20.90 14.28
N ASP A 127 13.22 20.23 14.81
CA ASP A 127 11.82 20.65 14.66
C ASP A 127 11.40 20.91 13.19
N LEU A 128 11.62 19.92 12.32
CA LEU A 128 11.28 19.92 10.88
C LEU A 128 9.77 19.88 10.59
N LEU A 129 9.03 20.70 11.31
CA LEU A 129 7.59 20.81 11.20
C LEU A 129 7.27 21.74 10.03
N ARG A 130 6.22 21.40 9.28
CA ARG A 130 5.65 22.22 8.22
C ARG A 130 6.64 22.58 7.09
N MET A 131 7.61 21.70 6.82
CA MET A 131 8.51 21.86 5.65
C MET A 131 7.77 21.83 4.31
N THR A 132 6.59 21.23 4.30
CA THR A 132 5.67 21.18 3.16
C THR A 132 4.50 22.15 3.35
N PRO A 133 3.95 22.74 2.28
CA PRO A 133 2.83 23.66 2.32
C PRO A 133 1.61 23.14 3.11
N PRO A 134 0.86 24.05 3.75
CA PRO A 134 -0.38 23.74 4.45
C PRO A 134 -1.45 23.13 3.51
N ASP A 135 -2.30 22.27 4.07
CA ASP A 135 -3.48 21.73 3.40
C ASP A 135 -4.73 22.53 3.78
N LEU A 136 -5.16 23.42 2.87
CA LEU A 136 -6.32 24.29 3.05
C LEU A 136 -7.64 23.53 3.26
N ASN A 137 -7.73 22.28 2.81
CA ASN A 137 -8.94 21.49 2.97
C ASN A 137 -9.21 21.10 4.44
N TYR A 138 -8.20 21.19 5.32
CA TYR A 138 -8.29 20.80 6.73
C TYR A 138 -7.82 21.89 7.71
N LEU A 139 -7.60 23.11 7.23
CA LEU A 139 -7.27 24.26 8.06
C LEU A 139 -8.50 25.14 8.31
N PRO A 140 -8.62 25.77 9.49
CA PRO A 140 -9.70 26.70 9.81
C PRO A 140 -9.42 28.04 9.11
N VAL A 141 -9.58 28.08 7.79
CA VAL A 141 -9.40 29.27 6.94
C VAL A 141 -10.77 29.79 6.51
N ASP A 142 -10.89 31.10 6.31
CA ASP A 142 -12.12 31.72 5.80
C ASP A 142 -12.52 31.11 4.46
N VAL A 143 -13.82 30.84 4.29
CA VAL A 143 -14.42 30.12 3.16
C VAL A 143 -14.14 30.82 1.82
N GLU A 144 -13.73 32.08 1.81
CA GLU A 144 -13.34 32.85 0.62
C GLU A 144 -12.09 32.28 -0.08
N HIS A 145 -11.17 31.66 0.68
CA HIS A 145 -9.93 31.14 0.11
C HIS A 145 -10.12 29.81 -0.65
N LEU A 146 -11.22 29.08 -0.45
CA LEU A 146 -11.49 27.80 -1.13
C LEU A 146 -12.10 27.97 -2.53
N SER A 147 -11.90 26.97 -3.39
CA SER A 147 -12.50 26.95 -4.74
C SER A 147 -14.00 26.60 -4.64
N PRO A 148 -14.84 27.02 -5.60
CA PRO A 148 -16.27 26.67 -5.59
C PRO A 148 -16.48 25.15 -5.61
N SER A 149 -15.63 24.41 -6.35
CA SER A 149 -15.62 22.95 -6.41
C SER A 149 -15.39 22.32 -5.05
N MET A 150 -14.46 22.87 -4.26
CA MET A 150 -14.17 22.37 -2.91
C MET A 150 -15.32 22.62 -1.93
N LYS A 151 -16.03 23.76 -2.07
CA LYS A 151 -17.21 24.07 -1.26
C LYS A 151 -18.34 23.08 -1.52
N GLN A 152 -18.53 22.65 -2.77
CA GLN A 152 -19.51 21.62 -3.13
C GLN A 152 -19.19 20.24 -2.50
N LEU A 153 -17.93 19.99 -2.17
CA LEU A 153 -17.45 18.75 -1.55
C LEU A 153 -17.36 18.82 -0.01
N ASP A 154 -18.02 19.81 0.60
CA ASP A 154 -18.04 20.07 2.04
C ASP A 154 -16.65 20.29 2.67
N TYR A 155 -15.78 21.05 1.98
CA TYR A 155 -14.53 21.57 2.55
C TYR A 155 -14.68 23.05 2.94
N PRO A 156 -13.93 23.53 3.96
CA PRO A 156 -12.89 22.83 4.73
C PRO A 156 -13.48 21.94 5.84
N LYS A 157 -12.82 20.82 6.11
CA LYS A 157 -13.20 19.88 7.17
C LYS A 157 -12.38 20.13 8.43
N THR A 158 -13.00 20.00 9.59
CA THR A 158 -12.29 20.16 10.87
C THR A 158 -11.45 18.92 11.18
N TYR A 159 -10.20 19.13 11.59
CA TYR A 159 -9.32 18.05 12.04
C TYR A 159 -8.88 18.29 13.49
N LYS A 160 -8.57 17.21 14.24
CA LYS A 160 -8.24 17.29 15.67
C LYS A 160 -7.04 18.20 15.97
N HIS A 161 -6.04 18.24 15.09
CA HIS A 161 -4.85 19.09 15.19
C HIS A 161 -4.73 20.05 14.01
N ARG A 162 -3.91 21.10 14.15
CA ARG A 162 -3.72 22.15 13.12
C ARG A 162 -2.52 21.92 12.19
N LEU A 163 -1.75 20.84 12.38
CA LEU A 163 -0.59 20.47 11.55
C LEU A 163 -0.98 19.70 10.26
N CYS A 164 -1.95 20.22 9.51
CA CYS A 164 -2.38 19.63 8.25
C CYS A 164 -1.53 20.20 7.10
N CYS A 165 -0.54 19.43 6.63
CA CYS A 165 0.30 19.79 5.48
C CYS A 165 0.14 18.79 4.32
N LEU A 166 0.41 19.24 3.09
CA LEU A 166 0.50 18.40 1.89
C LEU A 166 1.76 17.53 1.93
N ARG A 167 1.79 16.40 1.22
CA ARG A 167 2.99 15.55 1.16
C ARG A 167 3.92 15.99 0.03
N GLN A 168 5.19 15.64 0.11
CA GLN A 168 6.14 15.98 -0.95
C GLN A 168 5.78 15.31 -2.28
N GLU A 169 5.36 14.05 -2.27
CA GLU A 169 5.04 13.30 -3.48
C GLU A 169 3.90 13.97 -4.27
N LEU A 170 2.95 14.61 -3.56
CA LEU A 170 1.90 15.40 -4.19
C LEU A 170 2.47 16.67 -4.82
N ILE A 171 3.38 17.35 -4.12
CA ILE A 171 4.00 18.59 -4.59
C ILE A 171 4.78 18.32 -5.86
N ASP A 172 5.55 17.23 -5.90
CA ASP A 172 6.29 16.81 -7.08
C ASP A 172 5.34 16.52 -8.24
N ALA A 173 4.29 15.71 -8.02
CA ALA A 173 3.29 15.41 -9.05
C ALA A 173 2.55 16.66 -9.54
N PHE A 174 2.25 17.61 -8.64
CA PHE A 174 1.63 18.88 -9.01
C PHE A 174 2.58 19.77 -9.81
N VAL A 175 3.85 19.84 -9.43
CA VAL A 175 4.88 20.60 -10.16
C VAL A 175 5.13 19.98 -11.54
N GLU A 176 5.14 18.65 -11.66
CA GLU A 176 5.19 17.95 -12.95
C GLU A 176 3.97 18.28 -13.82
N GLN A 177 2.76 18.29 -13.25
CA GLN A 177 1.57 18.70 -13.98
C GLN A 177 1.67 20.17 -14.45
N LYS A 178 2.15 21.07 -13.59
CA LYS A 178 2.38 22.48 -13.93
C LYS A 178 3.45 22.63 -15.01
N TYR A 179 4.47 21.77 -15.00
CA TYR A 179 5.49 21.73 -16.03
C TYR A 179 4.89 21.30 -17.38
N VAL A 180 4.01 20.30 -17.40
CA VAL A 180 3.26 19.93 -18.62
C VAL A 180 2.39 21.09 -19.11
N ASP A 181 1.66 21.75 -18.20
CA ASP A 181 0.81 22.89 -18.54
C ASP A 181 1.64 24.09 -19.06
N PHE A 182 2.87 24.27 -18.57
CA PHE A 182 3.82 25.29 -19.05
C PHE A 182 4.16 25.08 -20.52
N TYR A 183 4.64 23.91 -20.90
CA TYR A 183 4.97 23.62 -22.29
C TYR A 183 3.74 23.66 -23.20
N ARG A 184 2.59 23.18 -22.72
CA ARG A 184 1.34 23.27 -23.49
C ARG A 184 0.93 24.72 -23.75
N SER A 185 1.06 25.60 -22.75
CA SER A 185 0.74 27.03 -22.90
C SER A 185 1.67 27.73 -23.90
N ILE A 186 2.97 27.41 -23.88
CA ILE A 186 3.94 27.95 -24.84
C ILE A 186 3.61 27.45 -26.25
N ALA A 187 3.38 26.15 -26.42
CA ALA A 187 3.04 25.57 -27.72
C ALA A 187 1.76 26.20 -28.31
N LEU A 188 0.72 26.40 -27.49
CA LEU A 188 -0.53 27.03 -27.91
C LEU A 188 -0.36 28.51 -28.29
N ASN A 189 0.42 29.28 -27.52
CA ASN A 189 0.64 30.69 -27.83
C ASN A 189 1.53 30.85 -29.07
N LEU A 190 2.48 29.95 -29.27
CA LEU A 190 3.31 29.90 -30.46
C LEU A 190 2.52 29.48 -31.71
N SER A 191 1.61 28.50 -31.58
CA SER A 191 0.75 28.08 -32.69
C SER A 191 -0.19 29.22 -33.09
N LYS A 192 -0.79 29.94 -32.13
CA LYS A 192 -1.59 31.16 -32.38
C LYS A 192 -0.81 32.27 -33.07
N LEU A 193 0.50 32.35 -32.86
CA LEU A 193 1.38 33.31 -33.54
C LEU A 193 1.72 32.88 -34.97
N ARG A 194 1.73 31.57 -35.25
CA ARG A 194 1.99 31.01 -36.59
C ARG A 194 0.74 30.93 -37.47
N SER A 195 -0.42 30.64 -36.90
CA SER A 195 -1.71 30.63 -37.58
C SER A 195 -2.54 31.82 -37.10
N ASN A 196 -2.79 32.82 -37.96
CA ASN A 196 -3.67 33.96 -37.70
C ASN A 196 -5.17 33.57 -37.52
N GLU A 197 -5.47 32.34 -37.10
CA GLU A 197 -6.81 31.83 -36.84
C GLU A 197 -6.88 31.23 -35.43
N ALA A 198 -7.98 31.55 -34.74
CA ALA A 198 -8.32 31.01 -33.44
C ALA A 198 -8.68 29.52 -33.57
N LEU A 199 -7.71 28.63 -33.31
CA LEU A 199 -7.98 27.20 -33.24
C LEU A 199 -8.93 26.90 -32.07
N SER A 200 -10.00 26.15 -32.33
CA SER A 200 -11.03 25.78 -31.36
C SER A 200 -10.50 24.86 -30.26
N ASN A 201 -11.09 24.97 -29.07
CA ASN A 201 -10.76 24.25 -27.83
C ASN A 201 -10.89 22.71 -27.88
N GLU A 202 -11.09 22.08 -29.05
CA GLU A 202 -11.30 20.63 -29.20
C GLU A 202 -10.06 19.86 -29.69
N THR A 203 -9.09 20.50 -30.33
CA THR A 203 -7.77 19.87 -30.63
C THR A 203 -6.82 19.88 -29.41
N THR A 204 -7.34 20.34 -28.27
CA THR A 204 -6.61 20.95 -27.14
C THR A 204 -6.11 19.95 -26.11
N GLU A 205 -6.57 18.70 -26.15
CA GLU A 205 -6.12 17.63 -25.24
C GLU A 205 -5.05 16.71 -25.85
N ARG A 206 -4.82 16.75 -27.17
CA ARG A 206 -4.01 15.76 -27.89
C ARG A 206 -2.61 16.19 -28.32
N THR A 207 -2.15 17.38 -27.94
CA THR A 207 -0.75 17.77 -28.22
C THR A 207 0.18 16.97 -27.30
N ASN A 208 0.98 16.08 -27.88
CA ASN A 208 1.92 15.25 -27.14
C ASN A 208 2.98 16.12 -26.44
N VAL A 209 3.30 15.81 -25.19
CA VAL A 209 4.30 16.55 -24.39
C VAL A 209 5.66 16.57 -25.09
N GLU A 210 6.02 15.47 -25.76
CA GLU A 210 7.25 15.36 -26.54
C GLU A 210 7.24 16.25 -27.79
N GLU A 211 6.09 16.41 -28.43
CA GLU A 211 5.92 17.30 -29.57
C GLU A 211 5.99 18.77 -29.13
N ALA A 212 5.37 19.13 -28.00
CA ALA A 212 5.51 20.44 -27.39
C ALA A 212 6.96 20.73 -26.95
N LYS A 213 7.68 19.75 -26.40
CA LYS A 213 9.11 19.87 -26.05
C LYS A 213 10.00 20.05 -27.28
N ARG A 214 9.75 19.30 -28.36
CA ARG A 214 10.48 19.47 -29.64
C ARG A 214 10.25 20.84 -30.23
N ILE A 215 9.00 21.30 -30.29
CA ILE A 215 8.65 22.62 -30.79
C ILE A 215 9.36 23.72 -29.99
N VAL A 216 9.42 23.61 -28.66
CA VAL A 216 10.11 24.59 -27.80
C VAL A 216 11.63 24.54 -27.97
N ASN A 217 12.23 23.35 -28.13
CA ASN A 217 13.68 23.18 -28.27
C ASN A 217 14.21 23.57 -29.67
N GLU A 218 13.37 23.55 -30.70
CA GLU A 218 13.74 23.92 -32.08
C GLU A 218 13.79 25.44 -32.32
N ILE A 219 13.46 26.28 -31.33
CA ILE A 219 13.33 27.73 -31.51
C ILE A 219 14.62 28.47 -31.15
N SER A 220 15.13 29.23 -32.12
CA SER A 220 16.13 30.29 -31.94
C SER A 220 15.51 31.52 -31.25
N VAL A 221 16.26 32.13 -30.33
CA VAL A 221 15.84 33.23 -29.45
C VAL A 221 15.40 34.48 -30.25
N GLU A 222 14.11 34.59 -30.54
CA GLU A 222 13.45 35.82 -31.01
C GLU A 222 12.73 36.53 -29.84
N ASP A 223 12.64 37.86 -29.82
CA ASP A 223 12.06 38.61 -28.69
C ASP A 223 10.58 38.27 -28.40
N ASN A 224 9.79 37.89 -29.42
CA ASN A 224 8.41 37.43 -29.25
C ASN A 224 8.31 36.11 -28.46
N SER A 225 9.32 35.24 -28.54
CA SER A 225 9.35 33.97 -27.80
C SER A 225 9.58 34.19 -26.30
N ARG A 226 10.34 35.23 -25.92
CA ARG A 226 10.58 35.60 -24.52
C ARG A 226 9.33 36.12 -23.84
N GLU A 227 8.54 36.94 -24.51
CA GLU A 227 7.26 37.42 -23.96
C GLU A 227 6.26 36.28 -23.76
N ILE A 228 6.22 35.31 -24.68
CA ILE A 228 5.40 34.09 -24.51
C ILE A 228 5.84 33.32 -23.27
N ILE A 229 7.15 33.11 -23.09
CA ILE A 229 7.71 32.40 -21.94
C ILE A 229 7.38 33.14 -20.63
N GLN A 230 7.50 34.47 -20.61
CA GLN A 230 7.14 35.29 -19.44
C GLN A 230 5.63 35.23 -19.15
N SER A 231 4.79 35.26 -20.18
CA SER A 231 3.34 35.12 -20.01
C SER A 231 2.97 33.75 -19.42
N ALA A 232 3.64 32.69 -19.88
CA ALA A 232 3.49 31.32 -19.37
C ALA A 232 3.97 31.21 -17.92
N CYS A 233 5.14 31.77 -17.58
CA CYS A 233 5.68 31.81 -16.22
C CYS A 233 4.72 32.52 -15.24
N ARG A 234 4.16 33.66 -15.64
CA ARG A 234 3.16 34.41 -14.84
C ARG A 234 1.87 33.63 -14.64
N SER A 235 1.40 32.92 -15.67
CA SER A 235 0.16 32.13 -15.58
C SER A 235 0.25 30.99 -14.57
N ILE A 236 1.44 30.42 -14.40
CA ILE A 236 1.70 29.24 -13.57
C ILE A 236 2.12 29.61 -12.15
N GLY A 237 2.54 30.86 -11.93
CA GLY A 237 3.07 31.33 -10.65
C GLY A 237 4.52 30.91 -10.43
N SER A 238 5.35 30.97 -11.49
CA SER A 238 6.80 30.77 -11.37
C SER A 238 7.44 31.90 -10.57
N VAL A 239 8.46 31.57 -9.77
CA VAL A 239 9.29 32.56 -9.05
C VAL A 239 10.23 33.30 -10.02
N LYS A 240 10.66 32.63 -11.09
CA LYS A 240 11.51 33.21 -12.14
C LYS A 240 10.66 33.57 -13.37
N ASP A 241 10.93 34.73 -13.97
CA ASP A 241 10.19 35.19 -15.15
C ASP A 241 10.58 34.46 -16.45
N ASN A 242 11.81 33.93 -16.52
CA ASN A 242 12.38 33.36 -17.75
C ASN A 242 12.53 31.82 -17.70
N GLU A 243 12.25 31.20 -16.56
CA GLU A 243 12.46 29.78 -16.33
C GLU A 243 11.32 29.22 -15.46
N PHE A 244 10.97 27.96 -15.67
CA PHE A 244 10.03 27.26 -14.82
C PHE A 244 10.63 27.01 -13.42
N ASP A 245 10.12 27.70 -12.40
CA ASP A 245 10.53 27.54 -11.01
C ASP A 245 9.33 27.74 -10.07
N VAL A 246 8.57 26.67 -9.84
CA VAL A 246 7.41 26.68 -8.93
C VAL A 246 7.86 26.27 -7.52
N ARG A 247 7.64 27.16 -6.54
CA ARG A 247 7.97 26.92 -5.13
C ARG A 247 6.88 27.42 -4.20
N PHE A 248 6.81 26.85 -3.00
CA PHE A 248 5.78 27.09 -2.01
C PHE A 248 6.32 27.79 -0.77
N ASN A 249 5.54 28.74 -0.23
CA ASN A 249 5.80 29.31 1.08
C ASN A 249 5.17 28.43 2.19
N PRO A 250 5.97 27.78 3.05
CA PRO A 250 5.45 26.89 4.12
C PRO A 250 4.77 27.65 5.28
N ASP A 251 5.07 28.93 5.46
CA ASP A 251 4.60 29.72 6.60
C ASP A 251 3.30 30.49 6.35
N LEU A 252 2.67 30.25 5.20
CA LEU A 252 1.37 30.80 4.87
C LEU A 252 0.28 30.26 5.84
N PHE A 253 -0.65 31.12 6.24
CA PHE A 253 -1.74 30.81 7.19
C PHE A 253 -1.29 30.44 8.62
N GLN A 254 -0.04 30.73 9.02
CA GLN A 254 0.39 30.56 10.40
C GLN A 254 -0.03 31.75 11.27
N PRO A 255 -0.73 31.54 12.41
CA PRO A 255 -1.30 32.63 13.20
C PRO A 255 -0.28 33.51 13.93
N HIS A 256 0.95 33.01 14.14
CA HIS A 256 2.00 33.72 14.89
C HIS A 256 3.08 34.35 13.99
N VAL A 257 2.97 34.19 12.67
CA VAL A 257 3.97 34.66 11.70
C VAL A 257 3.42 35.85 10.94
N THR A 258 4.19 36.94 10.87
CA THR A 258 3.88 38.08 10.00
C THR A 258 4.84 38.12 8.83
N LEU A 259 4.31 37.92 7.63
CA LEU A 259 5.10 37.91 6.38
C LEU A 259 5.42 39.35 5.96
N ASN A 260 6.64 39.58 5.46
CA ASN A 260 7.05 40.84 4.84
C ASN A 260 6.93 40.79 3.32
N GLN A 261 5.72 40.51 2.82
CA GLN A 261 5.42 40.38 1.39
C GLN A 261 4.40 41.43 0.95
N THR A 262 4.36 41.73 -0.35
CA THR A 262 3.28 42.56 -0.91
C THR A 262 1.95 41.81 -0.87
N SER A 263 0.84 42.55 -0.91
CA SER A 263 -0.51 41.93 -0.98
C SER A 263 -0.64 41.00 -2.19
N ASP A 264 -0.01 41.37 -3.30
CA ASP A 264 -0.13 40.66 -4.57
C ASP A 264 0.69 39.36 -4.57
N GLU A 265 1.89 39.39 -3.99
CA GLU A 265 2.71 38.18 -3.78
C GLU A 265 2.02 37.18 -2.85
N THR A 266 1.41 37.68 -1.77
CA THR A 266 0.67 36.84 -0.83
C THR A 266 -0.53 36.19 -1.53
N LEU A 267 -1.25 36.94 -2.37
CA LEU A 267 -2.40 36.43 -3.12
C LEU A 267 -1.99 35.39 -4.17
N ALA A 268 -0.83 35.57 -4.81
CA ALA A 268 -0.26 34.57 -5.73
C ALA A 268 0.12 33.27 -4.99
N ASP A 269 0.78 33.36 -3.83
CA ASP A 269 1.15 32.20 -3.01
C ASP A 269 -0.12 31.45 -2.51
N ILE A 270 -1.17 32.19 -2.11
CA ILE A 270 -2.47 31.61 -1.74
C ILE A 270 -3.10 30.88 -2.94
N LYS A 271 -3.07 31.47 -4.14
CA LYS A 271 -3.61 30.87 -5.35
C LYS A 271 -2.89 29.55 -5.68
N LEU A 272 -1.57 29.51 -5.56
CA LEU A 272 -0.79 28.30 -5.85
C LEU A 272 -1.12 27.16 -4.88
N ILE A 273 -1.23 27.44 -3.58
CA ILE A 273 -1.63 26.42 -2.59
C ILE A 273 -3.07 25.96 -2.84
N LYS A 274 -3.98 26.87 -3.18
CA LYS A 274 -5.37 26.54 -3.53
C LYS A 274 -5.41 25.54 -4.68
N GLU A 275 -4.69 25.80 -5.77
CA GLU A 275 -4.62 24.89 -6.92
C GLU A 275 -4.01 23.53 -6.55
N ALA A 276 -2.97 23.50 -5.71
CA ALA A 276 -2.37 22.25 -5.23
C ALA A 276 -3.33 21.42 -4.36
N THR A 277 -4.08 22.07 -3.46
CA THR A 277 -5.08 21.40 -2.60
C THR A 277 -6.29 20.88 -3.39
N GLU A 278 -6.68 21.59 -4.45
CA GLU A 278 -7.73 21.18 -5.38
C GLU A 278 -7.26 20.02 -6.27
N TYR A 279 -6.01 20.07 -6.76
CA TYR A 279 -5.39 19.01 -7.55
C TYR A 279 -5.38 17.66 -6.81
N LEU A 280 -5.12 17.66 -5.49
CA LEU A 280 -5.19 16.44 -4.69
C LEU A 280 -6.57 15.77 -4.76
N VAL A 281 -7.64 16.55 -4.55
CA VAL A 281 -9.00 16.01 -4.41
C VAL A 281 -9.64 15.70 -5.76
N LEU A 282 -9.43 16.56 -6.76
CA LEU A 282 -10.10 16.44 -8.06
C LEU A 282 -9.33 15.63 -9.09
N LYS A 283 -7.99 15.52 -8.97
CA LYS A 283 -7.17 14.78 -9.94
C LYS A 283 -6.47 13.57 -9.32
N GLN A 284 -5.68 13.74 -8.27
CA GLN A 284 -4.84 12.64 -7.74
C GLN A 284 -5.64 11.49 -7.12
N ILE A 285 -6.67 11.79 -6.30
CA ILE A 285 -7.50 10.71 -5.74
C ILE A 285 -8.24 9.94 -6.86
N PRO A 286 -8.92 10.59 -7.83
CA PRO A 286 -9.51 9.88 -8.96
C PRO A 286 -8.51 9.09 -9.80
N LEU A 287 -7.32 9.63 -10.10
CA LEU A 287 -6.27 8.92 -10.83
C LEU A 287 -5.83 7.64 -10.11
N MET A 288 -5.65 7.69 -8.78
CA MET A 288 -5.34 6.49 -8.00
C MET A 288 -6.46 5.45 -8.08
N ILE A 289 -7.73 5.86 -8.11
CA ILE A 289 -8.86 4.94 -8.28
C ILE A 289 -8.86 4.35 -9.70
N GLN A 290 -8.50 5.14 -10.70
CA GLN A 290 -8.33 4.66 -12.07
C GLN A 290 -7.21 3.60 -12.14
N ASP A 291 -6.05 3.83 -11.52
CA ASP A 291 -4.99 2.81 -11.44
C ASP A 291 -5.50 1.48 -10.88
N PHE A 292 -6.40 1.53 -9.90
CA PHE A 292 -7.02 0.35 -9.31
C PHE A 292 -8.01 -0.35 -10.25
N GLN A 293 -8.71 0.42 -11.10
CA GLN A 293 -9.59 -0.12 -12.15
C GLN A 293 -8.79 -0.75 -13.28
N ASP A 294 -7.66 -0.15 -13.62
CA ASP A 294 -6.72 -0.67 -14.58
C ASP A 294 -5.91 -1.85 -13.98
N HIS A 295 -5.98 -2.09 -12.67
CA HIS A 295 -5.25 -3.15 -11.97
C HIS A 295 -3.72 -3.01 -11.98
N SER A 296 -3.19 -1.86 -12.39
CA SER A 296 -1.77 -1.51 -12.26
C SER A 296 -1.29 -1.52 -10.80
N ALA A 297 -2.19 -1.23 -9.86
CA ALA A 297 -1.97 -1.37 -8.43
C ALA A 297 -3.09 -2.20 -7.78
N VAL A 298 -2.73 -3.35 -7.19
CA VAL A 298 -3.68 -4.24 -6.50
C VAL A 298 -3.31 -4.33 -5.02
N PRO A 299 -3.76 -3.38 -4.17
CA PRO A 299 -3.44 -3.40 -2.75
C PRO A 299 -4.10 -4.61 -2.08
N VAL A 300 -3.28 -5.42 -1.39
CA VAL A 300 -3.74 -6.65 -0.73
C VAL A 300 -4.16 -6.40 0.72
N ASP A 301 -3.50 -5.49 1.42
CA ASP A 301 -3.84 -5.14 2.80
C ASP A 301 -3.74 -3.63 3.04
N GLY A 302 -4.05 -3.22 4.28
CA GLY A 302 -4.04 -1.81 4.66
C GLY A 302 -2.67 -1.14 4.60
N GLU A 303 -1.57 -1.89 4.62
CA GLU A 303 -0.23 -1.35 4.44
C GLU A 303 0.03 -1.07 2.96
N SER A 304 -0.26 -2.04 2.07
CA SER A 304 -0.17 -1.81 0.62
C SER A 304 -1.08 -0.67 0.16
N LEU A 305 -2.29 -0.54 0.72
CA LEU A 305 -3.17 0.60 0.47
C LEU A 305 -2.54 1.92 0.95
N SER A 306 -1.93 1.92 2.13
CA SER A 306 -1.27 3.12 2.66
C SER A 306 -0.09 3.53 1.78
N GLU A 307 0.68 2.57 1.29
CA GLU A 307 1.79 2.78 0.36
C GLU A 307 1.32 3.36 -0.97
N ALA A 308 0.26 2.79 -1.57
CA ALA A 308 -0.35 3.29 -2.81
C ALA A 308 -0.89 4.73 -2.66
N MET A 309 -1.51 5.06 -1.52
CA MET A 309 -1.93 6.43 -1.24
C MET A 309 -0.72 7.36 -1.09
N HIS A 310 0.31 6.94 -0.37
CA HIS A 310 1.49 7.76 -0.11
C HIS A 310 2.33 8.00 -1.36
N SER A 311 2.49 7.01 -2.24
CA SER A 311 3.22 7.15 -3.50
C SER A 311 2.59 8.20 -4.43
N ARG A 312 1.26 8.36 -4.36
CA ARG A 312 0.49 9.42 -5.03
C ARG A 312 0.40 10.73 -4.24
N GLY A 313 1.08 10.84 -3.09
CA GLY A 313 1.07 12.03 -2.25
C GLY A 313 -0.21 12.25 -1.44
N ILE A 314 -1.09 11.25 -1.37
CA ILE A 314 -2.37 11.33 -0.68
C ILE A 314 -2.19 11.00 0.80
N ASN A 315 -2.65 11.91 1.66
CA ASN A 315 -2.62 11.66 3.10
C ASN A 315 -3.74 10.73 3.56
N ILE A 316 -3.45 9.88 4.55
CA ILE A 316 -4.39 8.91 5.13
C ILE A 316 -5.67 9.58 5.69
N ARG A 317 -5.64 10.88 6.02
CA ARG A 317 -6.84 11.65 6.38
C ARG A 317 -7.94 11.62 5.29
N TYR A 318 -7.56 11.44 4.03
CA TYR A 318 -8.48 11.33 2.90
C TYR A 318 -9.10 9.95 2.71
N LEU A 319 -8.85 8.96 3.59
CA LEU A 319 -9.46 7.62 3.50
C LEU A 319 -11.00 7.67 3.36
N GLY A 320 -11.68 8.58 4.07
CA GLY A 320 -13.14 8.70 3.93
C GLY A 320 -13.58 9.23 2.56
N ARG A 321 -12.79 10.09 1.91
CA ARG A 321 -13.06 10.53 0.53
C ARG A 321 -12.82 9.40 -0.48
N VAL A 322 -11.75 8.63 -0.28
CA VAL A 322 -11.47 7.43 -1.09
C VAL A 322 -12.63 6.44 -0.97
N ALA A 323 -13.10 6.18 0.26
CA ALA A 323 -14.25 5.29 0.50
C ALA A 323 -15.52 5.76 -0.23
N GLN A 324 -15.82 7.06 -0.20
CA GLN A 324 -16.98 7.63 -0.90
C GLN A 324 -16.94 7.43 -2.42
N LEU A 325 -15.76 7.56 -3.04
CA LEU A 325 -15.59 7.37 -4.47
C LEU A 325 -15.65 5.89 -4.85
N LEU A 326 -15.09 5.01 -4.02
CA LEU A 326 -15.16 3.55 -4.23
C LEU A 326 -16.59 3.00 -4.14
N THR A 327 -17.48 3.60 -3.35
CA THR A 327 -18.91 3.22 -3.32
C THR A 327 -19.58 3.32 -4.70
N GLN A 328 -19.06 4.19 -5.59
CA GLN A 328 -19.60 4.37 -6.94
C GLN A 328 -19.10 3.30 -7.93
N GLN A 329 -18.14 2.46 -7.54
CA GLN A 329 -17.44 1.52 -8.42
C GLN A 329 -17.59 0.07 -7.91
N PRO A 330 -18.56 -0.71 -8.43
CA PRO A 330 -18.80 -2.08 -7.96
C PRO A 330 -17.65 -3.05 -8.28
N SER A 331 -16.83 -2.79 -9.31
CA SER A 331 -15.65 -3.62 -9.62
C SER A 331 -14.56 -3.55 -8.54
N LEU A 332 -14.56 -2.52 -7.70
CA LEU A 332 -13.54 -2.27 -6.68
C LEU A 332 -14.03 -2.57 -5.26
N THR A 333 -15.03 -3.45 -5.10
CA THR A 333 -15.56 -3.82 -3.77
C THR A 333 -14.45 -4.32 -2.83
N TYR A 334 -13.47 -5.10 -3.32
CA TYR A 334 -12.36 -5.58 -2.50
C TYR A 334 -11.51 -4.46 -1.90
N ILE A 335 -11.28 -3.36 -2.63
CA ILE A 335 -10.54 -2.20 -2.13
C ILE A 335 -11.37 -1.45 -1.11
N TYR A 336 -12.68 -1.32 -1.36
CA TYR A 336 -13.60 -0.70 -0.42
C TYR A 336 -13.59 -1.45 0.93
N GLU A 337 -13.61 -2.78 0.92
CA GLU A 337 -13.48 -3.62 2.12
C GLU A 337 -12.16 -3.34 2.87
N ILE A 338 -11.03 -3.22 2.16
CA ILE A 338 -9.73 -2.89 2.75
C ILE A 338 -9.73 -1.48 3.36
N VAL A 339 -10.28 -0.48 2.65
CA VAL A 339 -10.37 0.91 3.12
C VAL A 339 -11.21 1.00 4.40
N VAL A 340 -12.35 0.32 4.45
CA VAL A 340 -13.22 0.31 5.64
C VAL A 340 -12.54 -0.42 6.81
N THR A 341 -11.88 -1.54 6.55
CA THR A 341 -11.06 -2.25 7.56
C THR A 341 -9.95 -1.35 8.10
N GLU A 342 -9.31 -0.57 7.23
CA GLU A 342 -8.22 0.35 7.58
C GLU A 342 -8.71 1.51 8.46
N ILE A 343 -9.88 2.09 8.13
CA ILE A 343 -10.55 3.10 8.96
C ILE A 343 -10.87 2.51 10.33
N LEU A 344 -11.48 1.33 10.39
CA LEU A 344 -11.84 0.65 11.64
C LEU A 344 -10.60 0.42 12.51
N CYS A 345 -9.56 -0.22 11.97
CA CYS A 345 -8.36 -0.60 12.74
C CYS A 345 -7.57 0.63 13.21
N ARG A 346 -7.53 1.71 12.42
CA ARG A 346 -6.86 2.95 12.83
C ARG A 346 -7.63 3.67 13.94
N SER A 347 -8.95 3.74 13.84
CA SER A 347 -9.79 4.30 14.90
C SER A 347 -9.69 3.47 16.19
N ALA A 348 -9.76 2.14 16.09
CA ALA A 348 -9.55 1.23 17.21
C ALA A 348 -8.16 1.38 17.85
N LYS A 349 -7.11 1.57 17.06
CA LYS A 349 -5.75 1.85 17.57
C LYS A 349 -5.72 3.11 18.42
N HIS A 350 -6.45 4.16 18.04
CA HIS A 350 -6.50 5.40 18.84
C HIS A 350 -7.21 5.16 20.18
N ALA A 351 -8.38 4.51 20.15
CA ALA A 351 -9.09 4.12 21.38
C ALA A 351 -8.21 3.22 22.28
N PHE A 352 -7.49 2.27 21.68
CA PHE A 352 -6.57 1.37 22.37
C PHE A 352 -5.39 2.10 23.04
N ARG A 353 -4.81 3.10 22.37
CA ARG A 353 -3.73 3.92 22.95
C ARG A 353 -4.20 4.69 24.18
N THR A 354 -5.38 5.32 24.11
CA THR A 354 -5.97 6.03 25.24
C THR A 354 -6.30 5.06 26.38
N TYR A 355 -6.85 3.90 26.03
CA TYR A 355 -7.15 2.82 26.99
C TYR A 355 -5.89 2.38 27.76
N LEU A 356 -4.80 2.06 27.05
CA LEU A 356 -3.55 1.60 27.66
C LEU A 356 -2.86 2.63 28.55
N GLN A 357 -3.08 3.94 28.35
CA GLN A 357 -2.49 4.97 29.21
C GLN A 357 -2.98 4.89 30.67
N SER A 358 -4.19 4.36 30.88
CA SER A 358 -4.79 4.18 32.21
C SER A 358 -4.43 2.85 32.88
N VAL A 359 -3.72 1.95 32.17
CA VAL A 359 -3.49 0.57 32.60
C VAL A 359 -2.15 0.44 33.34
N PRO A 360 -2.14 -0.11 34.57
CA PRO A 360 -0.92 -0.48 35.24
C PRO A 360 -0.16 -1.58 34.48
N ILE A 361 1.17 -1.47 34.39
CA ILE A 361 2.04 -2.39 33.61
C ILE A 361 1.81 -3.87 33.96
N HIS A 362 1.55 -4.18 35.23
CA HIS A 362 1.35 -5.56 35.71
C HIS A 362 0.01 -6.19 35.26
N LEU A 363 -0.95 -5.39 34.77
CA LEU A 363 -2.25 -5.86 34.25
C LEU A 363 -2.34 -5.76 32.73
N LEU A 364 -1.23 -5.45 32.05
CA LEU A 364 -1.22 -5.15 30.63
C LEU A 364 -1.80 -6.28 29.76
N SER A 365 -1.37 -7.53 29.98
CA SER A 365 -1.86 -8.69 29.23
C SER A 365 -3.37 -8.86 29.39
N TYR A 366 -3.86 -8.79 30.63
CA TYR A 366 -5.28 -8.88 30.94
C TYR A 366 -6.10 -7.77 30.28
N SER A 367 -5.65 -6.51 30.39
CA SER A 367 -6.33 -5.36 29.77
C SER A 367 -6.36 -5.46 28.24
N ILE A 368 -5.29 -5.95 27.62
CA ILE A 368 -5.26 -6.18 26.16
C ILE A 368 -6.28 -7.25 25.76
N SER A 369 -6.33 -8.37 26.48
CA SER A 369 -7.30 -9.44 26.21
C SER A 369 -8.74 -8.96 26.38
N HIS A 370 -9.02 -8.19 27.45
CA HIS A 370 -10.32 -7.55 27.65
C HIS A 370 -10.69 -6.60 26.51
N PHE A 371 -9.75 -5.77 26.04
CA PHE A 371 -9.96 -4.89 24.90
C PHE A 371 -10.29 -5.68 23.62
N LEU A 372 -9.53 -6.75 23.34
CA LEU A 372 -9.75 -7.60 22.15
C LEU A 372 -11.11 -8.31 22.21
N ASN A 373 -11.52 -8.79 23.39
CA ASN A 373 -12.85 -9.35 23.58
C ASN A 373 -13.93 -8.28 23.34
N CYS A 374 -13.79 -7.06 23.86
CA CYS A 374 -14.73 -5.97 23.58
C CYS A 374 -14.76 -5.54 22.10
N PHE A 375 -13.64 -5.65 21.40
CA PHE A 375 -13.50 -5.20 20.01
C PHE A 375 -14.02 -6.23 19.00
N LEU A 376 -13.73 -7.53 19.22
CA LEU A 376 -13.97 -8.59 18.24
C LEU A 376 -15.11 -9.55 18.63
N THR A 377 -15.69 -9.41 19.83
CA THR A 377 -16.79 -10.26 20.31
C THR A 377 -17.91 -9.44 20.95
N ILE A 378 -19.13 -9.98 21.01
CA ILE A 378 -20.24 -9.37 21.75
C ILE A 378 -20.25 -9.89 23.19
N ILE A 379 -19.75 -9.09 24.13
CA ILE A 379 -19.89 -9.37 25.56
C ILE A 379 -21.22 -8.78 26.06
N SER A 380 -22.18 -9.64 26.40
CA SER A 380 -23.46 -9.25 27.00
C SER A 380 -23.30 -8.81 28.46
N SER A 381 -22.77 -7.60 28.67
CA SER A 381 -22.57 -6.84 29.92
C SER A 381 -22.90 -7.55 31.25
N SER A 382 -21.89 -7.70 32.08
CA SER A 382 -21.86 -7.29 33.49
C SER A 382 -20.39 -7.03 33.81
N THR A 383 -20.12 -6.05 34.67
CA THR A 383 -18.80 -5.84 35.27
C THR A 383 -18.12 -7.17 35.57
N MET A 384 -16.89 -7.33 35.12
CA MET A 384 -16.03 -8.39 35.66
C MET A 384 -15.73 -7.99 37.10
N ASP A 385 -16.59 -8.43 38.03
CA ASP A 385 -16.40 -8.31 39.47
C ASP A 385 -15.25 -9.22 39.91
N TYR A 386 -14.04 -9.01 39.38
CA TYR A 386 -12.85 -9.57 39.98
C TYR A 386 -12.39 -8.62 41.08
N THR A 387 -12.57 -9.05 42.32
CA THR A 387 -11.91 -8.43 43.45
C THR A 387 -10.40 -8.57 43.27
N PHE A 388 -9.65 -7.49 43.48
CA PHE A 388 -8.18 -7.40 43.40
C PHE A 388 -7.42 -8.56 44.10
N ASP A 389 -8.05 -9.23 45.08
CA ASP A 389 -7.53 -10.41 45.78
C ASP A 389 -7.42 -11.69 44.91
N GLU A 390 -8.19 -11.82 43.82
CA GLU A 390 -8.10 -12.98 42.88
C GLU A 390 -7.01 -12.78 41.81
N LEU A 391 -6.79 -11.55 41.34
CA LEU A 391 -5.74 -11.24 40.35
C LEU A 391 -4.32 -11.38 40.92
N THR A 392 -4.13 -11.17 42.22
CA THR A 392 -2.83 -11.29 42.91
C THR A 392 -2.54 -12.71 43.43
N SER A 393 -3.58 -13.54 43.64
CA SER A 393 -3.41 -14.93 44.04
C SER A 393 -3.11 -15.88 42.87
N ALA A 394 -3.51 -15.53 41.64
CA ALA A 394 -3.11 -16.26 40.43
C ALA A 394 -1.62 -16.07 40.08
N THR A 395 -1.05 -14.89 40.34
CA THR A 395 0.37 -14.60 40.06
C THR A 395 1.33 -15.22 41.08
N THR A 396 0.85 -15.60 42.27
CA THR A 396 1.68 -16.21 43.33
C THR A 396 1.74 -17.73 43.29
N GLN A 397 0.93 -18.40 42.44
CA GLN A 397 1.01 -19.85 42.26
C GLN A 397 2.04 -20.27 41.20
N SER A 398 2.51 -19.37 40.33
CA SER A 398 3.50 -19.71 39.28
C SER A 398 4.97 -19.62 39.74
N THR A 399 5.25 -19.13 40.95
CA THR A 399 6.62 -18.92 41.46
C THR A 399 7.13 -19.98 42.44
N ASN A 400 6.35 -21.03 42.76
CA ASN A 400 6.77 -22.08 43.71
C ASN A 400 7.23 -23.41 43.08
N ASN A 401 7.61 -23.45 41.80
CA ASN A 401 8.10 -24.67 41.14
C ASN A 401 9.61 -24.64 40.79
N THR A 402 10.45 -24.02 41.63
CA THR A 402 11.91 -24.24 41.57
C THR A 402 12.53 -24.38 42.95
N SER A 403 12.33 -25.54 43.58
CA SER A 403 13.32 -26.15 44.48
C SER A 403 12.78 -27.47 45.00
N ASN A 404 13.30 -28.58 44.48
CA ASN A 404 13.76 -29.73 45.27
C ASN A 404 14.19 -30.86 44.33
N VAL A 405 15.48 -30.89 44.04
CA VAL A 405 16.19 -32.12 43.70
C VAL A 405 16.36 -32.90 45.00
N SER A 406 15.63 -34.00 45.18
CA SER A 406 16.10 -35.13 46.00
C SER A 406 15.27 -36.39 45.78
N LEU A 407 15.96 -37.51 46.01
CA LEU A 407 15.68 -38.86 45.59
C LEU A 407 14.44 -39.53 46.24
N SER A 408 14.00 -40.56 45.52
CA SER A 408 13.55 -41.88 46.00
C SER A 408 12.09 -42.10 46.41
N ASN A 409 11.49 -43.06 45.69
CA ASN A 409 10.65 -44.18 46.13
C ASN A 409 9.75 -43.96 47.36
N SER A 410 8.44 -44.13 47.17
CA SER A 410 7.71 -45.33 47.62
C SER A 410 6.19 -45.15 47.56
N THR A 411 5.55 -46.10 46.87
CA THR A 411 4.29 -46.79 47.20
C THR A 411 3.16 -46.09 47.98
N ASN A 412 1.98 -46.16 47.35
CA ASN A 412 0.76 -46.79 47.85
C ASN A 412 -0.34 -45.99 48.59
N ILE A 413 -1.57 -46.32 48.14
CA ILE A 413 -2.82 -46.47 48.89
C ILE A 413 -3.79 -45.25 48.92
N SER A 414 -4.68 -45.30 47.92
CA SER A 414 -6.14 -45.47 48.03
C SER A 414 -7.05 -44.35 48.57
N SER A 415 -7.92 -43.93 47.65
CA SER A 415 -9.40 -43.99 47.75
C SER A 415 -10.16 -43.12 48.77
N GLN A 416 -10.99 -42.26 48.16
CA GLN A 416 -12.45 -42.16 48.37
C GLN A 416 -13.00 -41.29 49.52
N LYS A 417 -13.79 -40.30 49.07
CA LYS A 417 -15.17 -40.00 49.51
C LYS A 417 -15.37 -39.51 50.95
N LEU A 418 -15.81 -38.26 51.14
CA LEU A 418 -17.25 -37.92 51.23
C LEU A 418 -17.51 -36.47 51.66
N ASN A 419 -18.47 -35.91 50.93
CA ASN A 419 -19.34 -34.78 51.17
C ASN A 419 -19.64 -34.33 52.61
N ALA A 420 -19.72 -33.00 52.71
CA ALA A 420 -20.76 -32.23 53.39
C ALA A 420 -20.82 -32.25 54.92
N LYS A 421 -20.51 -31.08 55.51
CA LYS A 421 -21.43 -30.43 56.46
C LYS A 421 -21.22 -28.91 56.51
N LYS A 422 -22.28 -28.23 56.09
CA LYS A 422 -22.56 -26.80 56.20
C LYS A 422 -22.51 -26.34 57.67
N LYS A 423 -22.09 -25.08 57.82
CA LYS A 423 -22.62 -24.05 58.74
C LYS A 423 -22.60 -24.39 60.24
N ASN A 424 -21.63 -23.81 60.95
CA ASN A 424 -21.88 -22.83 62.02
C ASN A 424 -20.57 -22.46 62.72
N LYS A 425 -20.06 -21.25 62.45
CA LYS A 425 -19.34 -20.41 63.43
C LYS A 425 -19.12 -19.02 62.84
N LYS A 426 -20.18 -18.19 62.90
CA LYS A 426 -20.01 -16.75 63.10
C LYS A 426 -19.90 -16.52 64.61
N GLN A 427 -19.13 -15.50 64.98
CA GLN A 427 -18.80 -15.05 66.34
C GLN A 427 -17.64 -15.78 67.01
N GLN A 428 -16.43 -15.45 66.58
CA GLN A 428 -15.44 -14.79 67.43
C GLN A 428 -14.21 -14.45 66.59
N GLN A 429 -14.15 -13.20 66.11
CA GLN A 429 -12.92 -12.44 65.92
C GLN A 429 -13.31 -11.03 65.45
N GLN A 430 -13.97 -10.30 66.35
CA GLN A 430 -13.81 -8.86 66.41
C GLN A 430 -12.83 -8.60 67.54
N GLN A 431 -11.64 -8.12 67.17
CA GLN A 431 -10.73 -7.25 67.93
C GLN A 431 -9.28 -7.59 67.54
N HIS A 432 -8.89 -7.11 66.36
CA HIS A 432 -7.56 -6.54 66.09
C HIS A 432 -7.63 -5.81 64.74
N ARG A 433 -8.34 -4.69 64.71
CA ARG A 433 -8.23 -3.67 63.67
C ARG A 433 -7.53 -2.47 64.28
N LYS A 434 -6.21 -2.37 64.11
CA LYS A 434 -5.50 -1.08 64.13
C LYS A 434 -4.34 -1.12 63.14
N HIS A 435 -4.43 -0.20 62.18
CA HIS A 435 -3.40 0.29 61.27
C HIS A 435 -2.73 -0.68 60.29
N SER A 436 -3.35 -0.80 59.11
CA SER A 436 -2.62 -0.72 57.83
C SER A 436 -3.21 0.45 57.04
N PRO A 437 -2.38 1.31 56.40
CA PRO A 437 -2.87 2.49 55.73
C PRO A 437 -3.73 2.08 54.54
N MET A 438 -4.86 2.76 54.44
CA MET A 438 -5.80 2.71 53.33
C MET A 438 -5.06 3.07 52.03
N MET A 439 -4.62 2.05 51.27
CA MET A 439 -4.38 2.24 49.85
C MET A 439 -5.73 2.56 49.23
N ARG A 440 -5.86 3.77 48.69
CA ARG A 440 -6.97 4.17 47.83
C ARG A 440 -7.09 3.09 46.75
N ASN A 441 -8.25 2.47 46.65
CA ASN A 441 -8.65 1.77 45.43
C ASN A 441 -8.54 2.80 44.30
N GLU A 442 -7.45 2.78 43.53
CA GLU A 442 -7.50 3.27 42.15
C GLU A 442 -8.57 2.40 41.50
N SER A 443 -9.76 2.97 41.33
CA SER A 443 -10.84 2.35 40.57
C SER A 443 -10.23 1.89 39.25
N LEU A 444 -10.29 0.57 38.95
CA LEU A 444 -9.84 0.02 37.68
C LEU A 444 -10.75 0.55 36.56
N GLU A 445 -10.55 1.80 36.16
CA GLU A 445 -11.38 2.51 35.18
C GLU A 445 -11.37 1.76 33.84
N PHE A 446 -10.24 1.10 33.52
CA PHE A 446 -10.08 0.25 32.35
C PHE A 446 -10.95 -1.03 32.36
N SER A 447 -11.39 -1.53 33.51
CA SER A 447 -12.25 -2.73 33.58
C SER A 447 -13.73 -2.42 33.30
N THR A 448 -14.09 -1.13 33.25
CA THR A 448 -15.46 -0.68 32.95
C THR A 448 -15.77 -0.61 31.46
N LEU A 449 -14.77 -0.80 30.59
CA LEU A 449 -14.94 -0.78 29.14
C LEU A 449 -15.87 -1.90 28.69
N THR A 450 -16.90 -1.55 27.92
CA THR A 450 -17.84 -2.49 27.29
C THR A 450 -17.78 -2.37 25.77
N SER A 451 -18.22 -3.40 25.05
CA SER A 451 -18.32 -3.38 23.57
C SER A 451 -19.01 -2.12 23.05
N LYS A 452 -20.21 -1.80 23.57
CA LYS A 452 -20.98 -0.63 23.13
C LYS A 452 -20.26 0.70 23.29
N VAL A 453 -19.58 0.90 24.43
CA VAL A 453 -18.80 2.11 24.69
C VAL A 453 -17.61 2.19 23.75
N LEU A 454 -16.90 1.07 23.56
CA LEU A 454 -15.75 1.00 22.66
C LEU A 454 -16.15 1.29 21.20
N TRP A 455 -17.22 0.67 20.71
CA TRP A 455 -17.71 0.90 19.34
C TRP A 455 -18.18 2.35 19.14
N THR A 456 -18.84 2.95 20.12
CA THR A 456 -19.19 4.38 20.08
C THR A 456 -17.94 5.27 19.97
N GLN A 457 -16.89 4.97 20.74
CA GLN A 457 -15.60 5.69 20.64
C GLN A 457 -14.96 5.52 19.25
N ILE A 458 -14.98 4.31 18.69
CA ILE A 458 -14.43 4.00 17.37
C ILE A 458 -15.18 4.76 16.26
N ILE A 459 -16.52 4.80 16.32
CA ILE A 459 -17.36 5.54 15.36
C ILE A 459 -17.05 7.04 15.43
N ASN A 460 -16.93 7.60 16.64
CA ASN A 460 -16.60 9.01 16.84
C ASN A 460 -15.19 9.34 16.31
N GLU A 461 -14.19 8.48 16.53
CA GLU A 461 -12.85 8.64 15.95
C GLU A 461 -12.89 8.55 14.42
N ALA A 462 -13.65 7.61 13.85
CA ALA A 462 -13.80 7.46 12.41
C ALA A 462 -14.41 8.72 11.76
N LYS A 463 -15.47 9.26 12.36
CA LYS A 463 -16.12 10.50 11.92
C LYS A 463 -15.18 11.70 12.06
N SER A 464 -14.50 11.85 13.20
CA SER A 464 -13.62 12.99 13.46
C SER A 464 -12.36 13.02 12.60
N ARG A 465 -11.75 11.87 12.29
CA ARG A 465 -10.46 11.82 11.55
C ARG A 465 -10.60 11.53 10.06
N TYR A 466 -11.64 10.84 9.66
CA TYR A 466 -11.81 10.42 8.26
C TYR A 466 -13.09 10.98 7.63
N ASN A 467 -13.96 11.62 8.42
CA ASN A 467 -15.28 12.08 7.95
C ASN A 467 -16.06 10.94 7.28
N PHE A 468 -15.98 9.75 7.88
CA PHE A 468 -16.63 8.53 7.41
C PHE A 468 -17.48 7.94 8.52
N ASP A 469 -18.76 7.71 8.22
CA ASP A 469 -19.72 7.13 9.15
C ASP A 469 -19.80 5.61 8.91
N LEU A 470 -19.32 4.83 9.87
CA LEU A 470 -19.35 3.36 9.79
C LEU A 470 -20.78 2.82 9.77
N ASN A 471 -21.73 3.52 10.42
CA ASN A 471 -23.14 3.14 10.57
C ASN A 471 -23.30 1.68 11.09
N CYS A 472 -22.48 1.29 12.07
CA CYS A 472 -22.48 -0.03 12.69
C CYS A 472 -22.22 0.14 14.18
N ASP A 473 -23.11 -0.38 15.03
CA ASP A 473 -23.00 -0.25 16.49
C ASP A 473 -22.16 -1.36 17.13
N ASP A 474 -21.98 -2.48 16.43
CA ASP A 474 -21.28 -3.68 16.90
C ASP A 474 -20.56 -4.41 15.75
N ILE A 475 -19.65 -5.32 16.10
CA ILE A 475 -18.83 -6.11 15.16
C ILE A 475 -19.66 -7.01 14.22
N GLU A 476 -20.78 -7.58 14.68
CA GLU A 476 -21.62 -8.45 13.84
C GLU A 476 -22.25 -7.67 12.67
N LEU A 477 -22.82 -6.50 12.96
CA LEU A 477 -23.39 -5.62 11.94
C LEU A 477 -22.33 -5.15 10.95
N PHE A 478 -21.11 -4.90 11.43
CA PHE A 478 -19.99 -4.56 10.58
C PHE A 478 -19.63 -5.70 9.61
N ILE A 479 -19.57 -6.94 10.10
CA ILE A 479 -19.22 -8.11 9.28
C ILE A 479 -20.33 -8.43 8.29
N GLU A 480 -21.59 -8.36 8.69
CA GLU A 480 -22.74 -8.59 7.80
C GLU A 480 -22.77 -7.57 6.66
N LYS A 481 -22.50 -6.29 6.98
CA LYS A 481 -22.56 -5.20 6.01
C LYS A 481 -21.40 -5.22 5.01
N TYR A 482 -20.18 -5.53 5.47
CA TYR A 482 -18.97 -5.40 4.67
C TYR A 482 -18.35 -6.75 4.26
N ALA A 483 -18.92 -7.88 4.68
CA ALA A 483 -18.43 -9.24 4.39
C ALA A 483 -16.96 -9.51 4.79
N ILE A 484 -16.42 -8.77 5.77
CA ILE A 484 -15.03 -8.87 6.22
C ILE A 484 -14.88 -9.96 7.28
N ARG A 485 -13.81 -10.76 7.21
CA ARG A 485 -13.50 -11.77 8.24
C ARG A 485 -12.81 -11.16 9.48
N ARG A 486 -13.21 -11.62 10.68
CA ARG A 486 -12.59 -11.21 11.96
C ARG A 486 -11.08 -11.43 12.02
N THR A 487 -10.59 -12.50 11.41
CA THR A 487 -9.16 -12.80 11.33
C THR A 487 -8.39 -11.68 10.62
N CYS A 488 -8.96 -11.09 9.57
CA CYS A 488 -8.35 -9.98 8.84
C CYS A 488 -8.28 -8.72 9.72
N ILE A 489 -9.35 -8.43 10.47
CA ILE A 489 -9.41 -7.30 11.42
C ILE A 489 -8.40 -7.49 12.54
N LEU A 490 -8.35 -8.68 13.16
CA LEU A 490 -7.39 -9.00 14.22
C LEU A 490 -5.95 -8.84 13.74
N ARG A 491 -5.62 -9.40 12.56
CA ARG A 491 -4.29 -9.28 11.95
C ARG A 491 -3.93 -7.81 11.71
N SER A 492 -4.81 -7.06 11.05
CA SER A 492 -4.58 -5.63 10.74
C SER A 492 -4.40 -4.80 12.01
N PHE A 493 -5.21 -5.06 13.05
CA PHE A 493 -5.11 -4.41 14.33
C PHE A 493 -3.77 -4.72 15.04
N CYS A 494 -3.37 -6.00 15.08
CA CYS A 494 -2.10 -6.42 15.67
C CYS A 494 -0.90 -5.76 14.98
N ARG A 495 -0.87 -5.74 13.64
CA ARG A 495 0.20 -5.08 12.87
C ARG A 495 0.28 -3.57 13.12
N LYS A 496 -0.84 -2.91 13.44
CA LYS A 496 -0.90 -1.45 13.71
C LYS A 496 -0.61 -1.06 15.15
N THR A 497 -0.76 -1.98 16.08
CA THR A 497 -0.54 -1.78 17.52
C THR A 497 0.78 -2.38 18.00
N GLY A 498 1.34 -3.31 17.23
CA GLY A 498 2.56 -4.04 17.58
C GLY A 498 2.28 -5.23 18.50
N LEU A 499 1.03 -5.67 18.60
CA LEU A 499 0.63 -6.79 19.46
C LEU A 499 1.03 -8.12 18.83
N GLN A 500 1.69 -8.97 19.62
CA GLN A 500 1.95 -10.36 19.28
C GLN A 500 1.04 -11.27 20.10
N ILE A 501 0.21 -12.04 19.41
CA ILE A 501 -0.71 -13.00 19.99
C ILE A 501 -0.28 -14.43 19.68
N THR A 502 -0.74 -15.37 20.50
CA THR A 502 -0.46 -16.80 20.32
C THR A 502 -1.13 -17.34 19.06
N MET A 503 -0.39 -18.14 18.29
CA MET A 503 -0.92 -18.78 17.09
C MET A 503 -1.87 -19.93 17.49
N ARG A 504 -3.18 -19.67 17.42
CA ARG A 504 -4.22 -20.69 17.56
C ARG A 504 -5.44 -20.35 16.72
N GLU A 505 -6.32 -21.31 16.53
CA GLU A 505 -7.62 -21.07 15.92
C GLU A 505 -8.56 -20.41 16.94
N TYR A 506 -8.68 -19.08 16.83
CA TYR A 506 -9.59 -18.30 17.67
C TYR A 506 -11.04 -18.49 17.21
N GLN A 507 -11.88 -18.99 18.12
CA GLN A 507 -13.33 -19.11 17.90
C GLN A 507 -13.99 -17.81 18.36
N PHE A 508 -14.60 -17.09 17.42
CA PHE A 508 -15.24 -15.79 17.68
C PHE A 508 -16.75 -15.90 17.97
N GLU A 509 -17.24 -17.06 18.41
CA GLU A 509 -18.67 -17.29 18.63
C GLU A 509 -19.22 -16.52 19.84
N THR A 510 -20.48 -16.12 19.77
CA THR A 510 -21.20 -15.44 20.86
C THR A 510 -21.36 -16.37 22.06
N ILE A 511 -20.62 -16.11 23.14
CA ILE A 511 -20.71 -16.91 24.36
C ILE A 511 -22.05 -16.66 25.06
N ASN A 512 -22.96 -17.62 24.97
CA ASN A 512 -24.17 -17.63 25.79
C ASN A 512 -23.82 -17.94 27.26
N LYS A 513 -24.41 -17.17 28.19
CA LYS A 513 -24.13 -17.07 29.64
C LYS A 513 -24.21 -18.37 30.48
N SER A 514 -24.41 -19.55 29.90
CA SER A 514 -24.67 -20.79 30.65
C SER A 514 -23.42 -21.56 31.09
N SER A 515 -22.22 -21.23 30.62
CA SER A 515 -20.97 -21.87 31.05
C SER A 515 -20.15 -20.90 31.90
N ARG A 516 -20.20 -21.07 33.22
CA ARG A 516 -19.38 -20.33 34.19
C ARG A 516 -17.93 -20.81 34.12
N SER A 517 -17.01 -19.84 34.07
CA SER A 517 -15.54 -19.92 34.09
C SER A 517 -14.84 -20.23 32.74
N ASN A 518 -13.98 -19.32 32.30
CA ASN A 518 -12.93 -19.46 31.26
C ASN A 518 -13.27 -19.45 29.75
N ASN A 519 -14.48 -19.12 29.33
CA ASN A 519 -14.79 -19.04 27.88
C ASN A 519 -14.69 -17.61 27.33
N GLU A 520 -13.58 -16.91 27.56
CA GLU A 520 -13.26 -15.69 26.79
C GLU A 520 -12.51 -16.07 25.51
N CYS A 521 -12.75 -15.35 24.40
CA CYS A 521 -12.06 -15.62 23.13
C CYS A 521 -10.55 -15.34 23.24
N PHE A 522 -10.20 -14.29 23.98
CA PHE A 522 -8.83 -13.91 24.32
C PHE A 522 -8.65 -13.96 25.85
N ASN A 523 -7.60 -14.64 26.29
CA ASN A 523 -7.16 -14.77 27.67
C ASN A 523 -5.80 -14.07 27.86
N GLU A 524 -5.37 -13.88 29.11
CA GLU A 524 -4.07 -13.27 29.43
C GLU A 524 -2.88 -14.02 28.81
N ASN A 525 -2.96 -15.36 28.74
CA ASN A 525 -1.91 -16.21 28.19
C ASN A 525 -1.75 -16.09 26.68
N ASP A 526 -2.73 -15.47 26.00
CA ASP A 526 -2.67 -15.31 24.55
C ASP A 526 -1.76 -14.16 24.13
N ILE A 527 -1.53 -13.19 25.02
CA ILE A 527 -0.71 -12.01 24.75
C ILE A 527 0.74 -12.35 25.02
N ILE A 528 1.53 -12.51 23.95
CA ILE A 528 2.94 -12.86 24.05
C ILE A 528 3.78 -11.60 24.30
N ASN A 529 3.58 -10.56 23.48
CA ASN A 529 4.39 -9.35 23.56
C ASN A 529 3.69 -8.14 22.93
N ILE A 530 4.20 -6.95 23.22
CA ILE A 530 3.88 -5.71 22.53
C ILE A 530 5.17 -5.03 22.08
N PHE A 531 5.32 -4.83 20.77
CA PHE A 531 6.48 -4.17 20.19
C PHE A 531 6.16 -2.73 19.81
N PRO A 532 7.08 -1.78 20.05
CA PRO A 532 6.96 -0.47 19.47
C PRO A 532 7.08 -0.58 17.95
N ILE A 533 6.08 -0.08 17.21
CA ILE A 533 6.18 0.05 15.75
C ILE A 533 7.03 1.28 15.46
N ILE A 534 8.27 1.03 15.08
CA ILE A 534 9.21 2.09 14.74
C ILE A 534 9.14 2.34 13.24
N LYS A 535 8.81 3.57 12.87
CA LYS A 535 8.90 4.01 11.47
C LYS A 535 10.31 4.48 11.20
N HIS A 536 11.00 3.78 10.31
CA HIS A 536 12.31 4.14 9.82
C HIS A 536 12.22 4.53 8.35
N VAL A 537 13.10 5.44 7.95
CA VAL A 537 13.30 5.81 6.56
C VAL A 537 14.57 5.10 6.11
N PRO A 538 14.49 4.08 5.23
CA PRO A 538 15.68 3.53 4.63
C PRO A 538 16.31 4.58 3.69
N PRO A 539 17.65 4.74 3.68
CA PRO A 539 18.32 5.63 2.73
C PRO A 539 18.13 5.08 1.32
N LYS A 540 17.40 5.80 0.46
CA LYS A 540 17.16 5.36 -0.93
C LYS A 540 18.41 5.61 -1.80
N PRO A 541 19.09 4.57 -2.33
CA PRO A 541 20.23 4.77 -3.22
C PRO A 541 19.78 5.13 -4.63
N THR A 542 19.73 6.43 -4.94
CA THR A 542 19.23 6.95 -6.23
C THR A 542 19.83 6.26 -7.43
N ASP A 543 21.16 6.07 -7.45
CA ASP A 543 21.87 5.43 -8.56
C ASP A 543 21.35 4.01 -8.82
N ALA A 544 21.14 3.21 -7.75
CA ALA A 544 20.64 1.85 -7.88
C ALA A 544 19.21 1.81 -8.44
N TYR A 545 18.35 2.75 -8.05
CA TYR A 545 17.00 2.84 -8.63
C TYR A 545 17.03 3.31 -10.08
N GLN A 546 17.98 4.15 -10.48
CA GLN A 546 18.15 4.54 -11.87
C GLN A 546 18.52 3.31 -12.71
N PHE A 547 19.52 2.53 -12.29
CA PHE A 547 19.85 1.24 -12.94
C PHE A 547 18.65 0.30 -12.99
N PHE A 548 17.91 0.18 -11.88
CA PHE A 548 16.72 -0.66 -11.82
C PHE A 548 15.64 -0.20 -12.83
N THR A 549 15.34 1.09 -12.87
CA THR A 549 14.32 1.68 -13.76
C THR A 549 14.74 1.57 -15.22
N SER A 550 16.00 1.90 -15.53
CA SER A 550 16.55 1.74 -16.87
C SER A 550 16.55 0.28 -17.31
N GLY A 551 16.87 -0.64 -16.41
CA GLY A 551 16.77 -2.09 -16.66
C GLY A 551 15.34 -2.50 -17.02
N GLN A 552 14.34 -2.04 -16.27
CA GLN A 552 12.93 -2.30 -16.60
C GLN A 552 12.52 -1.76 -17.96
N GLN A 553 12.94 -0.54 -18.32
CA GLN A 553 12.67 0.05 -19.63
C GLN A 553 13.30 -0.77 -20.77
N LYS A 554 14.53 -1.25 -20.59
CA LYS A 554 15.22 -2.11 -21.56
C LYS A 554 14.53 -3.46 -21.75
N ILE A 555 14.01 -4.04 -20.66
CA ILE A 555 13.21 -5.27 -20.71
C ILE A 555 11.92 -5.04 -21.49
N GLN A 556 11.24 -3.91 -21.28
CA GLN A 556 10.04 -3.53 -22.04
C GLN A 556 10.31 -3.34 -23.53
N GLN A 557 11.52 -2.89 -23.90
CA GLN A 557 11.99 -2.80 -25.28
C GLN A 557 12.35 -4.16 -25.91
N GLY A 558 12.33 -5.25 -25.15
CA GLY A 558 12.71 -6.60 -25.60
C GLY A 558 14.21 -6.92 -25.46
N LEU A 559 15.02 -6.00 -24.93
CA LEU A 559 16.46 -6.18 -24.73
C LEU A 559 16.73 -6.91 -23.40
N LEU A 560 16.42 -8.21 -23.35
CA LEU A 560 16.43 -9.00 -22.12
C LEU A 560 17.83 -9.13 -21.48
N ARG A 561 18.90 -9.24 -22.29
CA ARG A 561 20.27 -9.40 -21.79
C ARG A 561 20.81 -8.11 -21.16
N GLU A 562 20.65 -6.98 -21.85
CA GLU A 562 21.01 -5.67 -21.29
C GLU A 562 20.21 -5.38 -20.01
N GLY A 563 18.91 -5.69 -20.04
CA GLY A 563 18.05 -5.61 -18.85
C GLY A 563 18.59 -6.45 -17.69
N PHE A 564 18.99 -7.69 -17.95
CA PHE A 564 19.57 -8.57 -16.92
C PHE A 564 20.84 -7.99 -16.29
N GLU A 565 21.76 -7.45 -17.09
CA GLU A 565 22.99 -6.83 -16.62
C GLU A 565 22.69 -5.62 -15.71
N LEU A 566 21.82 -4.71 -16.16
CA LEU A 566 21.44 -3.52 -15.39
C LEU A 566 20.75 -3.87 -14.06
N ILE A 567 19.85 -4.86 -14.05
CA ILE A 567 19.19 -5.31 -12.81
C ILE A 567 20.19 -6.00 -11.87
N SER A 568 21.17 -6.74 -12.41
CA SER A 568 22.24 -7.36 -11.63
C SER A 568 23.15 -6.31 -10.97
N GLU A 569 23.50 -5.25 -11.71
CA GLU A 569 24.23 -4.10 -11.19
C GLU A 569 23.44 -3.37 -10.09
N ALA A 570 22.14 -3.12 -10.32
CA ALA A 570 21.27 -2.54 -9.31
C ALA A 570 21.23 -3.40 -8.03
N HIS A 571 21.10 -4.72 -8.17
CA HIS A 571 21.15 -5.67 -7.06
C HIS A 571 22.47 -5.59 -6.28
N ASN A 572 23.61 -5.49 -6.95
CA ASN A 572 24.92 -5.35 -6.30
C ASN A 572 25.05 -4.02 -5.54
N LEU A 573 24.58 -2.91 -6.13
CA LEU A 573 24.57 -1.60 -5.46
C LEU A 573 23.66 -1.60 -4.22
N LEU A 574 22.47 -2.19 -4.33
CA LEU A 574 21.53 -2.31 -3.20
C LEU A 574 22.12 -3.15 -2.06
N ASN A 575 22.79 -4.26 -2.37
CA ASN A 575 23.49 -5.07 -1.37
C ASN A 575 24.62 -4.31 -0.68
N ASN A 576 25.35 -3.45 -1.42
CA ASN A 576 26.43 -2.65 -0.83
C ASN A 576 25.91 -1.57 0.12
N VAL A 577 24.74 -0.98 -0.16
CA VAL A 577 24.16 0.11 0.63
C VAL A 577 23.37 -0.41 1.84
N TYR A 578 22.47 -1.36 1.62
CA TYR A 578 21.59 -1.89 2.66
C TYR A 578 22.17 -3.10 3.41
N GLY A 579 23.23 -3.71 2.86
CA GLY A 579 23.71 -5.00 3.31
C GLY A 579 22.93 -6.16 2.67
N PRO A 580 23.14 -7.40 3.15
CA PRO A 580 22.66 -8.60 2.49
C PRO A 580 21.15 -8.85 2.66
N MET A 581 20.43 -8.08 3.49
CA MET A 581 19.03 -8.34 3.83
C MET A 581 18.18 -7.06 3.80
N HIS A 582 17.42 -6.86 2.72
CA HIS A 582 16.51 -5.70 2.55
C HIS A 582 15.32 -6.06 1.63
N PRO A 583 14.11 -5.49 1.81
CA PRO A 583 12.95 -5.84 0.98
C PRO A 583 13.16 -5.54 -0.51
N GLU A 584 13.86 -4.45 -0.82
CA GLU A 584 14.09 -4.01 -2.22
C GLU A 584 15.02 -4.96 -3.00
N ILE A 585 15.90 -5.67 -2.28
CA ILE A 585 16.74 -6.72 -2.87
C ILE A 585 15.86 -7.87 -3.38
N SER A 586 14.77 -8.20 -2.65
CA SER A 586 13.79 -9.21 -3.09
C SER A 586 13.16 -8.85 -4.43
N MET A 587 12.87 -7.56 -4.66
CA MET A 587 12.30 -7.09 -5.93
C MET A 587 13.27 -7.28 -7.11
N CYS A 588 14.56 -7.01 -6.91
CA CYS A 588 15.59 -7.26 -7.93
C CYS A 588 15.75 -8.77 -8.21
N LEU A 589 15.84 -9.59 -7.15
CA LEU A 589 15.98 -11.04 -7.27
C LEU A 589 14.78 -11.66 -8.01
N ARG A 590 13.56 -11.22 -7.69
CA ARG A 590 12.34 -11.66 -8.40
C ARG A 590 12.39 -11.32 -9.88
N LEU A 591 12.84 -10.12 -10.24
CA LEU A 591 12.96 -9.72 -11.65
C LEU A 591 14.06 -10.53 -12.38
N LEU A 592 15.21 -10.76 -11.74
CA LEU A 592 16.27 -11.62 -12.27
C LEU A 592 15.79 -13.06 -12.48
N ALA A 593 15.02 -13.61 -11.53
CA ALA A 593 14.43 -14.94 -11.66
C ALA A 593 13.47 -15.02 -12.85
N ARG A 594 12.64 -13.98 -13.07
CA ARG A 594 11.76 -13.87 -14.24
C ARG A 594 12.55 -13.81 -15.54
N LEU A 595 13.65 -13.06 -15.59
CA LEU A 595 14.51 -12.99 -16.77
C LEU A 595 15.16 -14.34 -17.09
N ASN A 596 15.74 -15.02 -16.08
CA ASN A 596 16.30 -16.36 -16.24
C ASN A 596 15.25 -17.36 -16.76
N TYR A 597 14.01 -17.25 -16.26
CA TYR A 597 12.91 -18.07 -16.74
C TYR A 597 12.58 -17.83 -18.22
N ILE A 598 12.51 -16.57 -18.64
CA ILE A 598 12.24 -16.20 -20.04
C ILE A 598 13.40 -16.60 -20.97
N MET A 599 14.64 -16.56 -20.48
CA MET A 599 15.83 -17.01 -21.23
C MET A 599 15.92 -18.54 -21.36
N GLY A 600 15.10 -19.30 -20.62
CA GLY A 600 15.04 -20.77 -20.67
C GLY A 600 15.83 -21.48 -19.55
N ASP A 601 16.51 -20.74 -18.68
CA ASP A 601 17.30 -21.27 -17.57
C ASP A 601 16.42 -21.54 -16.33
N TYR A 602 15.56 -22.55 -16.42
CA TYR A 602 14.57 -22.87 -15.38
C TYR A 602 15.18 -23.20 -14.01
N GLN A 603 16.35 -23.82 -13.97
CA GLN A 603 17.03 -24.17 -12.72
C GLN A 603 17.54 -22.92 -12.00
N GLU A 604 18.19 -22.00 -12.72
CA GLU A 604 18.71 -20.76 -12.13
C GLU A 604 17.56 -19.81 -11.71
N ALA A 605 16.47 -19.79 -12.48
CA ALA A 605 15.24 -19.07 -12.11
C ALA A 605 14.70 -19.56 -10.75
N LEU A 606 14.60 -20.88 -10.55
CA LEU A 606 14.15 -21.45 -9.29
C LEU A 606 15.09 -21.11 -8.12
N MET A 607 16.41 -21.22 -8.32
CA MET A 607 17.41 -20.89 -7.30
C MET A 607 17.40 -19.42 -6.91
N THR A 608 17.26 -18.52 -7.89
CA THR A 608 17.18 -17.07 -7.66
C THR A 608 15.89 -16.70 -6.95
N GLN A 609 14.75 -17.28 -7.36
CA GLN A 609 13.47 -17.05 -6.70
C GLN A 609 13.46 -17.58 -5.26
N HIS A 610 14.11 -18.71 -4.99
CA HIS A 610 14.28 -19.21 -3.62
C HIS A 610 15.04 -18.21 -2.73
N LYS A 611 16.05 -17.51 -3.26
CA LYS A 611 16.73 -16.42 -2.54
C LYS A 611 15.76 -15.26 -2.23
N ALA A 612 14.89 -14.90 -3.16
CA ALA A 612 13.85 -13.86 -2.95
C ALA A 612 12.84 -14.26 -1.87
N VAL A 613 12.40 -15.52 -1.85
CA VAL A 613 11.52 -16.06 -0.81
C VAL A 613 12.18 -15.99 0.57
N MET A 614 13.41 -16.50 0.70
CA MET A 614 14.17 -16.46 1.96
C MET A 614 14.38 -15.02 2.45
N MET A 615 14.59 -14.08 1.53
CA MET A 615 14.70 -12.65 1.83
C MET A 615 13.40 -12.10 2.41
N SER A 616 12.28 -12.32 1.71
CA SER A 616 10.96 -11.83 2.12
C SER A 616 10.51 -12.41 3.46
N GLU A 617 10.73 -13.71 3.70
CA GLU A 617 10.42 -14.36 4.98
C GLU A 617 11.16 -13.73 6.17
N ARG A 618 12.44 -13.40 5.99
CA ARG A 618 13.29 -12.85 7.05
C ARG A 618 13.03 -11.38 7.33
N VAL A 619 12.76 -10.60 6.28
CA VAL A 619 12.65 -9.14 6.41
C VAL A 619 11.20 -8.71 6.68
N LEU A 620 10.23 -9.29 5.99
CA LEU A 620 8.82 -8.90 6.08
C LEU A 620 7.99 -9.84 6.97
N GLY A 621 8.41 -11.10 7.08
CA GLY A 621 7.72 -12.15 7.81
C GLY A 621 7.02 -13.18 6.90
N ILE A 622 6.73 -14.34 7.48
CA ILE A 622 6.13 -15.49 6.79
C ILE A 622 4.63 -15.31 6.46
N ASP A 623 3.98 -14.34 7.08
CA ASP A 623 2.55 -14.03 6.94
C ASP A 623 2.31 -12.74 6.15
N HIS A 624 3.36 -12.18 5.53
CA HIS A 624 3.28 -10.96 4.75
C HIS A 624 2.72 -11.23 3.33
N PRO A 625 1.86 -10.38 2.77
CA PRO A 625 1.30 -10.57 1.42
C PRO A 625 2.39 -10.65 0.34
N GLN A 626 3.46 -9.87 0.44
CA GLN A 626 4.59 -9.96 -0.49
C GLN A 626 5.26 -11.34 -0.48
N THR A 627 5.42 -11.96 0.69
CA THR A 627 5.97 -13.32 0.82
C THR A 627 5.06 -14.34 0.11
N ALA A 628 3.73 -14.15 0.19
CA ALA A 628 2.79 -14.97 -0.57
C ALA A 628 2.96 -14.80 -2.08
N THR A 629 3.19 -13.58 -2.57
CA THR A 629 3.52 -13.32 -3.98
C THR A 629 4.80 -14.04 -4.41
N GLU A 630 5.84 -14.06 -3.57
CA GLU A 630 7.07 -14.80 -3.88
C GLU A 630 6.87 -16.32 -3.95
N TYR A 631 5.96 -16.89 -3.15
CA TYR A 631 5.58 -18.29 -3.25
C TYR A 631 4.82 -18.60 -4.56
N ILE A 632 3.99 -17.68 -5.08
CA ILE A 632 3.29 -17.86 -6.36
C ILE A 632 4.31 -17.99 -7.50
N HIS A 633 5.28 -17.07 -7.57
CA HIS A 633 6.34 -17.14 -8.58
C HIS A 633 7.21 -18.39 -8.41
N MET A 634 7.56 -18.76 -7.17
CA MET A 634 8.33 -19.97 -6.91
C MET A 634 7.57 -21.24 -7.31
N ALA A 635 6.23 -21.25 -7.17
CA ALA A 635 5.40 -22.37 -7.61
C ALA A 635 5.44 -22.53 -9.13
N LEU A 636 5.37 -21.43 -9.90
CA LEU A 636 5.50 -21.46 -11.36
C LEU A 636 6.85 -22.06 -11.79
N TYR A 637 7.96 -21.57 -11.22
CA TYR A 637 9.29 -22.08 -11.56
C TYR A 637 9.52 -23.51 -11.06
N SER A 638 8.91 -23.89 -9.93
CA SER A 638 8.93 -25.28 -9.46
C SER A 638 8.20 -26.21 -10.44
N PHE A 639 7.04 -25.78 -10.95
CA PHE A 639 6.30 -26.54 -11.95
C PHE A 639 7.10 -26.67 -13.25
N ALA A 640 7.74 -25.61 -13.74
CA ALA A 640 8.60 -25.64 -14.92
C ALA A 640 9.78 -26.63 -14.81
N ASN A 641 10.29 -26.86 -13.59
CA ASN A 641 11.32 -27.88 -13.31
C ASN A 641 10.75 -29.30 -13.09
N GLY A 642 9.45 -29.53 -13.34
CA GLY A 642 8.78 -30.81 -13.14
C GLY A 642 8.39 -31.12 -11.69
N LEU A 643 8.52 -30.17 -10.76
CA LEU A 643 8.23 -30.34 -9.33
C LEU A 643 6.77 -29.96 -9.00
N SER A 644 5.79 -30.61 -9.63
CA SER A 644 4.36 -30.23 -9.53
C SER A 644 3.78 -30.31 -8.11
N ILE A 645 4.20 -31.29 -7.30
CA ILE A 645 3.74 -31.44 -5.91
C ILE A 645 4.19 -30.26 -5.05
N ASN A 646 5.43 -29.81 -5.23
CA ASN A 646 5.96 -28.67 -4.50
C ASN A 646 5.23 -27.38 -4.93
N ALA A 647 4.98 -27.21 -6.23
CA ALA A 647 4.21 -26.08 -6.74
C ALA A 647 2.81 -26.00 -6.12
N SER A 648 2.08 -27.11 -6.03
CA SER A 648 0.77 -27.16 -5.39
C SER A 648 0.82 -26.78 -3.89
N LYS A 649 1.79 -27.33 -3.14
CA LYS A 649 1.97 -26.99 -1.71
C LYS A 649 2.26 -25.49 -1.51
N LEU A 650 3.10 -24.91 -2.37
CA LEU A 650 3.44 -23.49 -2.33
C LEU A 650 2.22 -22.61 -2.62
N LEU A 651 1.42 -22.95 -3.62
CA LEU A 651 0.19 -22.21 -3.92
C LEU A 651 -0.86 -22.34 -2.81
N CYS A 652 -1.04 -23.52 -2.23
CA CYS A 652 -1.92 -23.70 -1.06
C CYS A 652 -1.46 -22.82 0.13
N ARG A 653 -0.15 -22.73 0.35
CA ARG A 653 0.43 -21.85 1.37
C ARG A 653 0.20 -20.38 1.05
N ALA A 654 0.48 -19.94 -0.18
CA ALA A 654 0.22 -18.58 -0.64
C ALA A 654 -1.25 -18.20 -0.48
N ARG A 655 -2.15 -19.10 -0.89
CA ARG A 655 -3.60 -18.94 -0.76
C ARG A 655 -4.01 -18.73 0.69
N TYR A 656 -3.49 -19.55 1.62
CA TYR A 656 -3.77 -19.41 3.05
C TYR A 656 -3.34 -18.03 3.58
N ILE A 657 -2.16 -17.54 3.20
CA ILE A 657 -1.67 -16.23 3.65
C ILE A 657 -2.56 -15.11 3.09
N ILE A 658 -2.86 -15.11 1.79
CA ILE A 658 -3.73 -14.09 1.18
C ILE A 658 -5.13 -14.13 1.79
N LEU A 659 -5.66 -15.34 2.04
CA LEU A 659 -6.93 -15.52 2.76
C LEU A 659 -6.86 -14.87 4.15
N THR A 660 -5.76 -14.95 4.89
CA THR A 660 -5.64 -14.25 6.18
C THR A 660 -5.51 -12.73 6.08
N CYS A 661 -5.09 -12.20 4.92
CA CYS A 661 -4.88 -10.77 4.69
C CYS A 661 -6.16 -10.04 4.27
N CYS A 662 -6.81 -10.45 3.18
CA CYS A 662 -7.86 -9.66 2.53
C CYS A 662 -9.26 -10.25 2.63
N GLY A 663 -9.45 -11.56 2.57
CA GLY A 663 -10.80 -12.11 2.42
C GLY A 663 -10.84 -13.24 1.41
N GLU A 664 -12.03 -13.67 0.99
CA GLU A 664 -12.17 -14.50 -0.22
C GLU A 664 -12.32 -13.65 -1.48
N ASN A 665 -12.74 -12.39 -1.31
CA ASN A 665 -13.04 -11.44 -2.37
C ASN A 665 -11.79 -10.64 -2.73
N HIS A 666 -10.87 -11.22 -3.52
CA HIS A 666 -9.68 -10.48 -3.97
C HIS A 666 -9.13 -11.01 -5.31
N PRO A 667 -8.67 -10.13 -6.25
CA PRO A 667 -8.14 -10.56 -7.54
C PRO A 667 -6.95 -11.53 -7.44
N GLN A 668 -6.06 -11.35 -6.47
CA GLN A 668 -4.94 -12.27 -6.24
C GLN A 668 -5.37 -13.69 -5.85
N ILE A 669 -6.53 -13.86 -5.21
CA ILE A 669 -7.08 -15.21 -4.92
C ILE A 669 -7.53 -15.87 -6.21
N SER A 670 -8.14 -15.11 -7.12
CA SER A 670 -8.49 -15.60 -8.46
C SER A 670 -7.25 -16.08 -9.22
N LEU A 671 -6.15 -15.33 -9.19
CA LEU A 671 -4.89 -15.74 -9.81
C LEU A 671 -4.33 -17.05 -9.21
N ILE A 672 -4.31 -17.15 -7.88
CA ILE A 672 -3.85 -18.37 -7.18
C ILE A 672 -4.75 -19.57 -7.52
N ASP A 673 -6.07 -19.37 -7.53
CA ASP A 673 -7.04 -20.42 -7.81
C ASP A 673 -6.97 -20.89 -9.27
N SER A 674 -6.73 -19.98 -10.23
CA SER A 674 -6.42 -20.33 -11.62
C SER A 674 -5.15 -21.18 -11.74
N ASN A 675 -4.06 -20.78 -11.06
CA ASN A 675 -2.80 -21.52 -11.04
C ASN A 675 -2.95 -22.91 -10.39
N LEU A 676 -3.70 -23.01 -9.28
CA LEU A 676 -4.01 -24.28 -8.63
C LEU A 676 -4.83 -25.18 -9.53
N GLY A 677 -5.86 -24.64 -10.21
CA GLY A 677 -6.69 -25.40 -11.14
C GLY A 677 -5.88 -26.03 -12.28
N LEU A 678 -4.96 -25.27 -12.88
CA LEU A 678 -4.08 -25.76 -13.94
C LEU A 678 -3.10 -26.84 -13.44
N ILE A 679 -2.48 -26.65 -12.28
CA ILE A 679 -1.54 -27.64 -11.72
C ILE A 679 -2.28 -28.92 -11.31
N LEU A 680 -3.45 -28.82 -10.68
CA LEU A 680 -4.26 -29.98 -10.31
C LEU A 680 -4.79 -30.73 -11.55
N GLN A 681 -5.09 -30.02 -12.64
CA GLN A 681 -5.43 -30.64 -13.92
C GLN A 681 -4.29 -31.53 -14.45
N SER A 682 -3.02 -31.10 -14.30
CA SER A 682 -1.86 -31.91 -14.69
C SER A 682 -1.69 -33.18 -13.84
N TYR A 683 -2.19 -33.17 -12.60
CA TYR A 683 -2.15 -34.30 -11.68
C TYR A 683 -3.33 -35.28 -11.87
N GLY A 684 -4.37 -34.86 -12.60
CA GLY A 684 -5.58 -35.66 -12.81
C GLY A 684 -6.67 -35.48 -11.73
N ASP A 685 -6.50 -34.53 -10.80
CA ASP A 685 -7.55 -34.17 -9.83
C ASP A 685 -8.50 -33.12 -10.41
N TYR A 686 -9.36 -33.57 -11.33
CA TYR A 686 -10.26 -32.68 -12.07
C TYR A 686 -11.39 -32.11 -11.22
N GLU A 687 -11.80 -32.78 -10.14
CA GLU A 687 -12.89 -32.30 -9.29
C GLU A 687 -12.48 -31.08 -8.47
N ASN A 688 -11.30 -31.13 -7.83
CA ASN A 688 -10.80 -29.98 -7.09
C ASN A 688 -10.31 -28.89 -8.04
N ALA A 689 -9.70 -29.25 -9.17
CA ALA A 689 -9.32 -28.27 -10.21
C ALA A 689 -10.52 -27.44 -10.69
N LEU A 690 -11.66 -28.09 -10.94
CA LEU A 690 -12.88 -27.41 -11.39
C LEU A 690 -13.41 -26.46 -10.32
N LYS A 691 -13.44 -26.86 -9.04
CA LYS A 691 -13.90 -25.99 -7.94
C LYS A 691 -13.07 -24.71 -7.83
N PHE A 692 -11.74 -24.82 -7.91
CA PHE A 692 -10.87 -23.64 -7.88
C PHE A 692 -11.06 -22.76 -9.13
N MET A 693 -11.19 -23.36 -10.31
CA MET A 693 -11.39 -22.61 -11.56
C MET A 693 -12.75 -21.90 -11.60
N GLU A 694 -13.82 -22.53 -11.12
CA GLU A 694 -15.16 -21.93 -11.02
C GLU A 694 -15.17 -20.75 -10.05
N LYS A 695 -14.48 -20.87 -8.91
CA LYS A 695 -14.31 -19.75 -7.95
C LYS A 695 -13.51 -18.60 -8.57
N SER A 696 -12.42 -18.90 -9.28
CA SER A 696 -11.64 -17.89 -10.02
C SER A 696 -12.48 -17.20 -11.09
N LEU A 697 -13.32 -17.95 -11.81
CA LEU A 697 -14.24 -17.42 -12.81
C LEU A 697 -15.29 -16.48 -12.20
N GLU A 698 -15.87 -16.84 -11.05
CA GLU A 698 -16.81 -15.99 -10.32
C GLU A 698 -16.16 -14.66 -9.92
N LEU A 699 -14.97 -14.72 -9.31
CA LEU A 699 -14.21 -13.53 -8.93
C LEU A 699 -13.84 -12.67 -10.16
N ASN A 700 -13.36 -13.28 -11.24
CA ASN A 700 -13.00 -12.55 -12.46
C ASN A 700 -14.21 -11.86 -13.09
N LYS A 701 -15.41 -12.48 -13.05
CA LYS A 701 -16.67 -11.85 -13.50
C LYS A 701 -17.03 -10.63 -12.67
N THR A 702 -16.81 -10.67 -11.36
CA THR A 702 -17.11 -9.53 -10.46
C THR A 702 -16.16 -8.35 -10.66
N PHE A 703 -14.85 -8.61 -10.84
CA PHE A 703 -13.84 -7.55 -10.88
C PHE A 703 -13.59 -7.00 -12.29
N TYR A 704 -13.40 -7.87 -13.29
CA TYR A 704 -13.09 -7.45 -14.66
C TYR A 704 -14.35 -7.30 -15.54
N GLY A 705 -15.50 -7.76 -15.07
CA GLY A 705 -16.76 -7.76 -15.80
C GLY A 705 -16.90 -8.95 -16.77
N THR A 706 -18.16 -9.25 -17.13
CA THR A 706 -18.52 -10.47 -17.88
C THR A 706 -17.99 -10.53 -19.31
N LYS A 707 -17.54 -9.41 -19.87
CA LYS A 707 -17.05 -9.29 -21.25
C LYS A 707 -15.53 -9.14 -21.34
N SER A 708 -14.80 -9.29 -20.24
CA SER A 708 -13.34 -9.15 -20.23
C SER A 708 -12.64 -10.38 -20.81
N LEU A 709 -11.46 -10.17 -21.41
CA LEU A 709 -10.59 -11.22 -21.92
C LEU A 709 -10.15 -12.20 -20.81
N LYS A 710 -9.92 -11.71 -19.58
CA LYS A 710 -9.58 -12.55 -18.42
C LYS A 710 -10.72 -13.53 -18.08
N VAL A 711 -11.98 -13.10 -18.25
CA VAL A 711 -13.16 -13.97 -18.07
C VAL A 711 -13.30 -14.98 -19.20
N ALA A 712 -13.02 -14.58 -20.45
CA ALA A 712 -13.00 -15.50 -21.59
C ALA A 712 -11.96 -16.62 -21.40
N LEU A 713 -10.76 -16.25 -20.96
CA LEU A 713 -9.70 -17.22 -20.63
C LEU A 713 -10.14 -18.17 -19.51
N SER A 714 -10.75 -17.64 -18.45
CA SER A 714 -11.25 -18.46 -17.33
C SER A 714 -12.30 -19.47 -17.81
N HIS A 715 -13.23 -19.06 -18.69
CA HIS A 715 -14.21 -19.94 -19.31
C HIS A 715 -13.57 -21.03 -20.18
N HIS A 716 -12.57 -20.66 -20.98
CA HIS A 716 -11.80 -21.60 -21.80
C HIS A 716 -11.07 -22.64 -20.93
N LEU A 717 -10.45 -22.21 -19.82
CA LEU A 717 -9.79 -23.12 -18.88
C LEU A 717 -10.80 -24.04 -18.18
N CYS A 718 -11.97 -23.54 -17.77
CA CYS A 718 -13.08 -24.37 -17.26
C CYS A 718 -13.49 -25.44 -18.27
N ALA A 719 -13.69 -25.07 -19.54
CA ALA A 719 -14.09 -26.00 -20.59
C ALA A 719 -13.06 -27.12 -20.79
N ARG A 720 -11.76 -26.77 -20.74
CA ARG A 720 -10.67 -27.76 -20.82
C ARG A 720 -10.68 -28.73 -19.65
N ILE A 721 -10.89 -28.27 -18.42
CA ILE A 721 -10.98 -29.14 -17.23
C ILE A 721 -12.23 -30.03 -17.30
N GLN A 722 -13.38 -29.48 -17.69
CA GLN A 722 -14.63 -30.22 -17.86
C GLN A 722 -14.53 -31.30 -18.96
N SER A 723 -13.83 -30.99 -20.06
CA SER A 723 -13.50 -31.96 -21.11
C SER A 723 -12.62 -33.11 -20.58
N CYS A 724 -11.60 -32.79 -19.77
CA CYS A 724 -10.76 -33.80 -19.11
C CYS A 724 -11.56 -34.67 -18.10
N ARG A 725 -12.63 -34.13 -17.52
CA ARG A 725 -13.57 -34.88 -16.67
C ARG A 725 -14.54 -35.76 -17.48
N GLY A 726 -14.70 -35.50 -18.78
CA GLY A 726 -15.66 -36.18 -19.67
C GLY A 726 -17.04 -35.53 -19.71
N ASP A 727 -17.24 -34.35 -19.12
CA ASP A 727 -18.49 -33.59 -19.22
C ASP A 727 -18.45 -32.62 -20.41
N PHE A 728 -18.62 -33.17 -21.61
CA PHE A 728 -18.57 -32.39 -22.86
C PHE A 728 -19.73 -31.40 -23.00
N ARG A 729 -20.87 -31.63 -22.32
CA ARG A 729 -22.03 -30.74 -22.42
C ARG A 729 -21.76 -29.42 -21.72
N SER A 730 -21.25 -29.48 -20.49
CA SER A 730 -20.84 -28.29 -19.74
C SER A 730 -19.64 -27.60 -20.40
N ALA A 731 -18.66 -28.39 -20.86
CA ALA A 731 -17.48 -27.87 -21.57
C ALA A 731 -17.85 -27.05 -22.80
N LEU A 732 -18.79 -27.55 -23.61
CA LEU A 732 -19.25 -26.87 -24.81
C LEU A 732 -19.98 -25.55 -24.49
N ASN A 733 -20.72 -25.50 -23.38
CA ASN A 733 -21.36 -24.26 -22.95
C ASN A 733 -20.34 -23.21 -22.49
N SER A 734 -19.36 -23.63 -21.67
CA SER A 734 -18.29 -22.74 -21.20
C SER A 734 -17.40 -22.23 -22.36
N GLU A 735 -17.04 -23.10 -23.30
CA GLU A 735 -16.26 -22.70 -24.47
C GLU A 735 -17.05 -21.78 -25.40
N ARG A 736 -18.38 -21.99 -25.54
CA ARG A 736 -19.23 -21.09 -26.32
C ARG A 736 -19.24 -19.68 -25.73
N GLU A 737 -19.30 -19.55 -24.40
CA GLU A 737 -19.22 -18.25 -23.72
C GLU A 737 -17.85 -17.60 -23.95
N ALA A 738 -16.75 -18.36 -23.84
CA ALA A 738 -15.41 -17.86 -24.15
C ALA A 738 -15.30 -17.35 -25.60
N TYR A 739 -15.76 -18.14 -26.58
CA TYR A 739 -15.74 -17.79 -28.00
C TYR A 739 -16.53 -16.50 -28.29
N GLN A 740 -17.72 -16.35 -27.69
CA GLN A 740 -18.53 -15.15 -27.86
C GLN A 740 -17.81 -13.90 -27.36
N ILE A 741 -17.11 -13.99 -26.22
CA ILE A 741 -16.34 -12.87 -25.68
C ILE A 741 -15.13 -12.56 -26.57
N TYR A 742 -14.37 -13.58 -27.01
CA TYR A 742 -13.23 -13.38 -27.90
C TYR A 742 -13.64 -12.76 -29.23
N LYS A 743 -14.72 -13.26 -29.85
CA LYS A 743 -15.28 -12.70 -31.09
C LYS A 743 -15.71 -11.24 -30.91
N LEU A 744 -16.29 -10.89 -29.76
CA LEU A 744 -16.76 -9.53 -29.49
C LEU A 744 -15.59 -8.53 -29.29
N GLN A 745 -14.55 -8.94 -28.57
CA GLN A 745 -13.44 -8.05 -28.19
C GLN A 745 -12.30 -8.01 -29.22
N LEU A 746 -11.94 -9.16 -29.81
CA LEU A 746 -10.75 -9.32 -30.67
C LEU A 746 -11.11 -9.50 -32.15
N GLY A 747 -12.36 -9.84 -32.46
CA GLY A 747 -12.81 -10.17 -33.82
C GLY A 747 -12.49 -11.61 -34.25
N ASP A 748 -12.90 -11.96 -35.48
CA ASP A 748 -12.84 -13.33 -36.03
C ASP A 748 -11.43 -13.76 -36.48
N GLU A 749 -10.55 -12.82 -36.83
CA GLU A 749 -9.21 -13.09 -37.36
C GLU A 749 -8.15 -13.35 -36.28
N HIS A 750 -8.47 -13.06 -35.01
CA HIS A 750 -7.51 -13.18 -33.92
C HIS A 750 -7.18 -14.64 -33.56
N GLU A 751 -5.92 -14.91 -33.20
CA GLU A 751 -5.43 -16.26 -32.90
C GLU A 751 -6.25 -16.95 -31.80
N ARG A 752 -6.49 -16.27 -30.67
CA ARG A 752 -7.32 -16.78 -29.56
C ARG A 752 -8.77 -17.12 -29.98
N THR A 753 -9.39 -16.34 -30.86
CA THR A 753 -10.74 -16.61 -31.37
C THR A 753 -10.73 -17.87 -32.22
N ARG A 754 -9.70 -18.04 -33.06
CA ARG A 754 -9.52 -19.22 -33.90
C ARG A 754 -9.22 -20.48 -33.07
N GLU A 755 -8.39 -20.37 -32.03
CA GLU A 755 -8.12 -21.45 -31.07
C GLU A 755 -9.42 -21.90 -30.41
N SER A 756 -10.20 -20.97 -29.86
CA SER A 756 -11.49 -21.29 -29.24
C SER A 756 -12.48 -21.92 -30.22
N ALA A 757 -12.53 -21.46 -31.48
CA ALA A 757 -13.35 -22.08 -32.53
C ALA A 757 -12.93 -23.53 -32.83
N GLN A 758 -11.63 -23.83 -32.83
CA GLN A 758 -11.12 -25.18 -33.03
C GLN A 758 -11.47 -26.09 -31.85
N VAL A 759 -11.31 -25.60 -30.61
CA VAL A 759 -11.70 -26.33 -29.40
C VAL A 759 -13.20 -26.61 -29.40
N LEU A 760 -14.03 -25.65 -29.81
CA LEU A 760 -15.47 -25.84 -29.92
C LEU A 760 -15.84 -26.92 -30.94
N LYS A 761 -15.18 -26.97 -32.10
CA LYS A 761 -15.35 -28.07 -33.09
C LYS A 761 -14.92 -29.42 -32.52
N HIS A 762 -13.81 -29.46 -31.79
CA HIS A 762 -13.32 -30.69 -31.19
C HIS A 762 -14.29 -31.22 -30.11
N LEU A 763 -14.80 -30.35 -29.25
CA LEU A 763 -15.77 -30.71 -28.21
C LEU A 763 -17.10 -31.19 -28.79
N THR A 764 -17.58 -30.61 -29.90
CA THR A 764 -18.82 -31.08 -30.55
C THR A 764 -18.65 -32.46 -31.16
N GLU A 765 -17.53 -32.74 -31.82
CA GLU A 765 -17.21 -34.07 -32.36
C GLU A 765 -17.15 -35.12 -31.25
N GLN A 766 -16.45 -34.81 -30.14
CA GLN A 766 -16.36 -35.71 -28.98
C GLN A 766 -17.72 -35.95 -28.31
N ALA A 767 -18.54 -34.91 -28.15
CA ALA A 767 -19.89 -35.04 -27.59
C ALA A 767 -20.79 -35.93 -28.47
N VAL A 768 -20.73 -35.78 -29.80
CA VAL A 768 -21.49 -36.61 -30.75
C VAL A 768 -21.02 -38.06 -30.71
N VAL A 769 -19.71 -38.31 -30.65
CA VAL A 769 -19.16 -39.66 -30.51
C VAL A 769 -19.61 -40.30 -29.21
N LEU A 770 -19.57 -39.58 -28.10
CA LEU A 770 -20.07 -40.06 -26.81
C LEU A 770 -21.57 -40.40 -26.87
N GLN A 771 -22.39 -39.51 -27.44
CA GLN A 771 -23.82 -39.72 -27.54
C GLN A 771 -24.18 -40.93 -28.43
N LYS A 772 -23.48 -41.12 -29.55
CA LYS A 772 -23.63 -42.31 -30.40
C LYS A 772 -23.32 -43.58 -29.62
N ARG A 773 -22.20 -43.61 -28.89
CA ARG A 773 -21.80 -44.76 -28.06
C ARG A 773 -22.80 -45.06 -26.95
N ILE A 774 -23.34 -44.03 -26.27
CA ILE A 774 -24.40 -44.21 -25.27
C ILE A 774 -25.64 -44.83 -25.91
N ASN A 775 -26.05 -44.34 -27.08
CA ASN A 775 -27.21 -44.89 -27.79
C ASN A 775 -27.00 -46.35 -28.23
N ASP A 776 -25.78 -46.74 -28.62
CA ASP A 776 -25.45 -48.11 -29.02
C ASP A 776 -25.44 -49.07 -27.81
N VAL A 777 -25.03 -48.59 -26.64
CA VAL A 777 -25.17 -49.32 -25.36
C VAL A 777 -26.64 -49.49 -24.97
N VAL A 778 -27.45 -48.43 -25.08
CA VAL A 778 -28.90 -48.49 -24.80
C VAL A 778 -29.63 -49.45 -25.76
N LYS A 779 -29.15 -49.58 -27.01
CA LYS A 779 -29.68 -50.53 -28.00
C LYS A 779 -29.16 -51.96 -27.84
N GLY A 780 -28.31 -52.24 -26.85
CA GLY A 780 -27.81 -53.57 -26.53
C GLY A 780 -26.74 -54.11 -27.48
N GLN A 781 -26.13 -53.26 -28.32
CA GLN A 781 -25.05 -53.64 -29.24
C GLN A 781 -23.66 -53.68 -28.58
N LEU A 782 -23.51 -53.05 -27.41
CA LEU A 782 -22.29 -52.98 -26.61
C LEU A 782 -22.61 -53.24 -25.13
N LEU A 783 -21.90 -54.18 -24.50
CA LEU A 783 -22.09 -54.58 -23.08
C LEU A 783 -21.41 -53.64 -22.07
N VAL A 784 -20.45 -52.81 -22.50
CA VAL A 784 -19.70 -51.86 -21.66
C VAL A 784 -19.32 -50.65 -22.51
N ILE A 785 -19.38 -49.43 -21.95
CA ILE A 785 -18.81 -48.22 -22.56
C ILE A 785 -17.27 -48.34 -22.53
N PRO A 786 -16.56 -48.46 -23.66
CA PRO A 786 -15.09 -48.45 -23.64
C PRO A 786 -14.60 -47.08 -23.17
N SER A 787 -13.53 -47.06 -22.37
CA SER A 787 -12.93 -45.83 -21.83
C SER A 787 -12.69 -44.81 -22.94
N LEU A 788 -13.30 -43.63 -22.81
CA LEU A 788 -12.98 -42.49 -23.66
C LEU A 788 -11.47 -42.22 -23.56
N THR A 789 -10.78 -42.11 -24.69
CA THR A 789 -9.40 -41.62 -24.75
C THR A 789 -9.42 -40.13 -24.44
N ILE A 790 -9.55 -39.80 -23.16
CA ILE A 790 -9.37 -38.44 -22.65
C ILE A 790 -7.87 -38.18 -22.73
N GLN A 791 -7.45 -37.36 -23.70
CA GLN A 791 -6.06 -36.94 -23.79
C GLN A 791 -5.76 -36.03 -22.60
N GLN A 792 -4.87 -36.48 -21.73
CA GLN A 792 -4.32 -35.63 -20.67
C GLN A 792 -3.55 -34.47 -21.32
N PRO A 793 -3.68 -33.24 -20.80
CA PRO A 793 -2.93 -32.11 -21.34
C PRO A 793 -1.43 -32.38 -21.18
N SER A 794 -0.66 -32.08 -22.22
CA SER A 794 0.79 -32.18 -22.14
C SER A 794 1.33 -31.19 -21.11
N PHE A 795 2.46 -31.53 -20.48
CA PHE A 795 3.15 -30.65 -19.54
C PHE A 795 3.41 -29.26 -20.14
N GLN A 796 3.83 -29.22 -21.41
CA GLN A 796 4.10 -27.98 -22.14
C GLN A 796 2.84 -27.10 -22.27
N ASN A 797 1.69 -27.69 -22.59
CA ASN A 797 0.45 -26.94 -22.74
C ASN A 797 -0.05 -26.38 -21.41
N VAL A 798 0.18 -27.09 -20.29
CA VAL A 798 -0.16 -26.57 -18.95
C VAL A 798 0.78 -25.44 -18.56
N LEU A 799 2.09 -25.59 -18.85
CA LEU A 799 3.09 -24.56 -18.59
C LEU A 799 2.79 -23.29 -19.39
N GLU A 800 2.40 -23.41 -20.67
CA GLU A 800 2.00 -22.29 -21.50
C GLU A 800 0.77 -21.57 -20.94
N MET A 801 -0.26 -22.30 -20.52
CA MET A 801 -1.43 -21.69 -19.90
C MET A 801 -1.11 -21.02 -18.56
N LEU A 802 -0.22 -21.62 -17.76
CA LEU A 802 0.28 -21.00 -16.53
C LEU A 802 1.04 -19.70 -16.85
N ASN A 803 1.84 -19.67 -17.92
CA ASN A 803 2.53 -18.46 -18.36
C ASN A 803 1.53 -17.36 -18.74
N VAL A 804 0.50 -17.70 -19.53
CA VAL A 804 -0.56 -16.74 -19.92
C VAL A 804 -1.30 -16.21 -18.69
N VAL A 805 -1.69 -17.07 -17.75
CA VAL A 805 -2.39 -16.67 -16.51
C VAL A 805 -1.53 -15.75 -15.64
N ASN A 806 -0.21 -15.97 -15.60
CA ASN A 806 0.72 -15.12 -14.84
C ASN A 806 1.29 -13.93 -15.66
N GLY A 807 0.76 -13.68 -16.87
CA GLY A 807 1.19 -12.55 -17.71
C GLY A 807 2.63 -12.66 -18.25
N ILE A 808 3.12 -13.89 -18.48
CA ILE A 808 4.40 -14.16 -19.14
C ILE A 808 4.11 -14.59 -20.58
N LEU A 809 4.33 -13.68 -21.52
CA LEU A 809 4.16 -13.95 -22.95
C LEU A 809 5.52 -14.17 -23.59
N PHE A 810 5.71 -15.33 -24.23
CA PHE A 810 6.84 -15.57 -25.10
C PHE A 810 6.46 -15.08 -26.49
N ILE A 811 7.03 -13.94 -26.92
CA ILE A 811 6.93 -13.54 -28.32
C ILE A 811 7.81 -14.52 -29.11
N GLN A 812 7.19 -15.56 -29.66
CA GLN A 812 7.83 -16.37 -30.70
C GLN A 812 7.93 -15.52 -31.96
N ILE A 813 8.99 -14.72 -32.07
CA ILE A 813 9.38 -14.14 -33.35
C ILE A 813 9.68 -15.34 -34.25
N ARG A 814 8.88 -15.55 -35.30
CA ARG A 814 9.13 -16.64 -36.25
C ARG A 814 10.50 -16.37 -36.86
N GLU A 815 11.33 -17.39 -37.07
CA GLU A 815 12.63 -17.21 -37.72
C GLU A 815 12.52 -16.44 -39.04
N LYS A 816 11.41 -16.62 -39.78
CA LYS A 816 11.09 -15.85 -40.98
C LYS A 816 10.91 -14.35 -40.75
N ASP A 817 10.32 -13.94 -39.62
CA ASP A 817 10.13 -12.53 -39.27
C ASP A 817 11.46 -11.92 -38.79
N LEU A 818 12.32 -12.73 -38.17
CA LEU A 818 13.69 -12.37 -37.79
C LEU A 818 14.62 -12.26 -39.01
N ASP A 819 14.44 -13.12 -40.01
CA ASP A 819 15.15 -13.07 -41.29
C ASP A 819 14.65 -11.91 -42.17
N LEU A 820 13.34 -11.62 -42.16
CA LEU A 820 12.78 -10.40 -42.78
C LEU A 820 13.31 -9.13 -42.11
N LEU A 821 13.36 -9.10 -40.77
CA LEU A 821 13.97 -7.99 -40.03
C LEU A 821 15.47 -7.88 -40.34
N ARG A 822 16.22 -9.00 -40.40
CA ARG A 822 17.64 -8.99 -40.78
C ARG A 822 17.86 -8.53 -42.22
N GLU A 823 16.98 -8.92 -43.15
CA GLU A 823 17.00 -8.44 -44.52
C GLU A 823 16.63 -6.95 -44.63
N GLU A 824 15.69 -6.46 -43.82
CA GLU A 824 15.36 -5.04 -43.72
C GLU A 824 16.51 -4.23 -43.10
N PHE A 825 17.15 -4.73 -42.04
CA PHE A 825 18.36 -4.12 -41.46
C PHE A 825 19.54 -4.14 -42.46
N ALA A 826 19.70 -5.21 -43.24
CA ALA A 826 20.72 -5.30 -44.27
C ALA A 826 20.45 -4.31 -45.41
N LYS A 827 19.18 -4.14 -45.83
CA LYS A 827 18.77 -3.14 -46.83
C LYS A 827 18.96 -1.71 -46.33
N GLN A 828 18.60 -1.42 -45.07
CA GLN A 828 18.84 -0.11 -44.44
C GLN A 828 20.32 0.23 -44.32
N SER A 829 21.18 -0.74 -44.00
CA SER A 829 22.64 -0.51 -43.97
C SER A 829 23.26 -0.20 -45.33
N ILE A 830 22.57 -0.57 -46.42
CA ILE A 830 22.97 -0.28 -47.81
C ILE A 830 22.36 1.07 -48.26
N ASP A 831 21.13 1.38 -47.85
CA ASP A 831 20.44 2.65 -48.15
C ASP A 831 20.96 3.84 -47.30
N ASP A 832 21.55 3.61 -46.13
CA ASP A 832 22.19 4.66 -45.31
C ASP A 832 23.46 5.26 -45.97
N GLN A 833 23.96 4.64 -47.06
CA GLN A 833 24.99 5.24 -47.91
C GLN A 833 24.42 6.07 -49.07
N GLN A 834 23.11 6.00 -49.34
CA GLN A 834 22.44 6.73 -50.40
C GLN A 834 21.03 7.18 -49.99
N ALA A 835 20.98 8.42 -49.47
CA ALA A 835 19.83 9.33 -49.41
C ALA A 835 19.21 9.60 -48.02
N SER A 836 19.42 10.84 -47.64
CA SER A 836 18.64 11.66 -46.71
C SER A 836 17.12 11.57 -46.92
N THR A 837 16.41 11.62 -45.79
CA THR A 837 15.01 12.08 -45.60
C THR A 837 13.92 11.27 -46.30
N SER A 838 13.23 10.39 -45.54
CA SER A 838 11.77 10.08 -45.56
C SER A 838 11.41 8.58 -45.41
N SER A 839 11.65 7.96 -44.25
CA SER A 839 11.08 6.61 -43.95
C SER A 839 11.20 6.17 -42.47
N VAL A 840 10.96 7.08 -41.51
CA VAL A 840 10.97 6.75 -40.06
C VAL A 840 9.57 6.37 -39.53
N THR A 841 8.52 6.46 -40.35
CA THR A 841 7.13 6.33 -39.88
C THR A 841 6.64 4.90 -39.69
N THR A 842 7.12 3.91 -40.44
CA THR A 842 6.53 2.55 -40.43
C THR A 842 7.09 1.61 -39.36
N ILE A 843 8.37 1.73 -38.99
CA ILE A 843 8.99 0.86 -37.95
C ILE A 843 8.52 1.26 -36.55
N THR A 844 8.34 2.57 -36.34
CA THR A 844 7.79 3.10 -35.10
C THR A 844 6.31 2.70 -34.94
N GLU A 845 5.54 2.58 -36.02
CA GLU A 845 4.14 2.16 -35.96
C GLU A 845 3.96 0.66 -35.65
N VAL A 846 4.82 -0.22 -36.16
CA VAL A 846 4.76 -1.66 -35.85
C VAL A 846 5.32 -1.94 -34.45
N ALA A 847 6.38 -1.25 -34.03
CA ALA A 847 6.90 -1.31 -32.66
C ALA A 847 5.93 -0.67 -31.66
N ASN A 848 5.24 0.41 -32.03
CA ASN A 848 4.18 1.01 -31.20
C ASN A 848 2.90 0.19 -31.21
N GLN A 849 2.57 -0.55 -32.27
CA GLN A 849 1.46 -1.51 -32.25
C GLN A 849 1.80 -2.74 -31.40
N ALA A 850 3.04 -3.23 -31.42
CA ALA A 850 3.50 -4.30 -30.54
C ALA A 850 3.60 -3.83 -29.07
N ALA A 851 4.08 -2.60 -28.82
CA ALA A 851 4.12 -1.99 -27.49
C ALA A 851 2.73 -1.61 -26.96
N ALA A 852 1.80 -1.21 -27.84
CA ALA A 852 0.40 -0.95 -27.48
C ALA A 852 -0.40 -2.23 -27.24
N LEU A 853 -0.02 -3.36 -27.86
CA LEU A 853 -0.54 -4.68 -27.50
C LEU A 853 0.03 -5.18 -26.17
N LEU A 854 1.32 -4.90 -25.90
CA LEU A 854 1.96 -5.18 -24.60
C LEU A 854 1.37 -4.35 -23.44
N ASN A 855 1.02 -3.08 -23.67
CA ASN A 855 0.44 -2.22 -22.62
C ASN A 855 -1.07 -2.46 -22.39
N ASN A 856 -1.79 -3.09 -23.32
CA ASN A 856 -3.20 -3.44 -23.12
C ASN A 856 -3.40 -4.87 -22.56
N GLU A 857 -2.35 -5.70 -22.55
CA GLU A 857 -2.36 -7.03 -21.93
C GLU A 857 -1.62 -7.08 -20.58
N ILE A 858 -0.92 -6.01 -20.21
CA ILE A 858 -0.22 -5.86 -18.93
C ILE A 858 -0.93 -4.78 -18.13
N ASP A 859 -2.07 -5.17 -17.55
CA ASP A 859 -2.72 -4.55 -16.39
C ASP A 859 -3.85 -5.49 -15.88
#